data_AF-A0A927IGG4-F1
#
_entry.id   AF-A0A927IGG4-F1
#
_cell.length_a   1.000
_cell.length_b   1.000
_cell.length_c   1.000
_cell.angle_alpha   90.00
_cell.angle_beta   90.00
_cell.angle_gamma   90.00
#
_symmetry.space_group_name_H-M   'P 1'
#
loop_
_entity.id
_entity.type
_entity.pdbx_description
1 polymer ?
#
loop_
_entity_poly.entity_id
_entity_poly.type
_entity_poly.pdbx_seq_one_letter_code
_entity_poly.pdbx_strand_id
1 'polypeptide(L)'
;MKTNSCKAIALTSLLAPSLAVAALSSNESIATVELTNPSDYQRSDEIVSFDLFDLGLRENDPRGNQLVAMEGDLSLPSQSVDDDGDGSFDRFIVGLDFTPGQSREIEILVAPKVANANAFPKRTQAEISRAVGGKWVGQVYEGGTGFENVQSLTPPAQHKDHSLFIRYEGLGIESDKVAYRVYLDRRNGFDIFSKTKHELALHNIGQDGFESYHHLADWGMDTLKVGQSLGTGGYGHWNGKSVDIVSAVDGWDATIKENAHLQSSFNIKYKGWEIAGKKVDLDATLSMQAGSHLVHVDLEYSEVPGPIAIGLVKHAGTELIEGDRDISNFGAWTYIASWGKQSLNDDYLGMAVFFRKGSLEKITQDDSNYVAVVETGNTGYDYYFCSTWEKEPNGIGSKEAFVAYLDRQMEKLTLPVRREVVTTLDLANKQGPLTAERALGYSVQMSESEMKRLGYGLALNQYDPDREGIAKWTYTTGLLMQAIDDTAAATQRADLRSYADKVMNSYVEEDGTITGYNAKSFNIDMINSGKFLLRLWERSKDEKYKIASEHLRAQLADHPRTSEGAFWHKQIYPNQLWLDGVYMGMPFLAHYSQLFEDGSEAKTAVHEFEIARKHMRDSKTGLYYHGWDESREQSWADKKTGLSAEFWARGYGWYTMALVDVMDFLPESQKDLRKTMIKLMVEVADSLVGVQDPDTGTWYQVLDKPEHPANYTESSSSSMFVYFMAKAINEGYLSDKYKDAVIKGYQGMVNEFITFHADGSLSLKDVCKVAGLGFGRDGSFDYYMKEDIVDNGPHGVGPFILAGVEVSKLLK
;
A
#
# COMPACT_ATOMS: atom_id res chain seq x y z
N MET A 1 69.23 -7.11 -44.92
CA MET A 1 69.62 -8.51 -45.23
C MET A 1 68.36 -9.37 -45.23
N LYS A 2 68.21 -10.17 -46.29
CA LYS A 2 67.21 -11.21 -46.56
C LYS A 2 65.76 -10.78 -46.86
N THR A 3 65.60 -10.49 -48.14
CA THR A 3 64.45 -10.70 -49.02
C THR A 3 63.74 -12.05 -48.85
N ASN A 4 62.43 -12.09 -49.10
CA ASN A 4 61.84 -13.03 -50.05
C ASN A 4 60.47 -12.56 -50.56
N SER A 5 60.24 -12.84 -51.83
CA SER A 5 59.23 -12.27 -52.70
C SER A 5 58.08 -13.23 -53.01
N CYS A 6 56.89 -12.66 -53.20
CA CYS A 6 55.96 -12.91 -54.32
C CYS A 6 55.38 -14.32 -54.56
N LYS A 7 54.04 -14.40 -54.56
CA LYS A 7 53.25 -14.93 -55.70
C LYS A 7 51.77 -14.57 -55.56
N ALA A 8 51.23 -13.98 -56.64
CA ALA A 8 49.83 -13.68 -56.85
C ALA A 8 49.12 -14.83 -57.59
N ILE A 9 47.83 -15.04 -57.32
CA ILE A 9 46.86 -15.64 -58.26
C ILE A 9 45.56 -14.84 -58.14
N ALA A 10 45.12 -14.29 -59.27
CA ALA A 10 43.80 -13.69 -59.45
C ALA A 10 42.80 -14.76 -59.90
N LEU A 11 41.52 -14.65 -59.50
CA LEU A 11 40.40 -14.96 -60.37
C LEU A 11 39.11 -14.26 -59.88
N THR A 12 38.29 -13.94 -60.87
CA THR A 12 37.17 -12.99 -61.01
C THR A 12 35.81 -13.40 -60.42
N SER A 13 34.96 -12.37 -60.19
CA SER A 13 33.48 -12.35 -60.22
C SER A 13 32.74 -13.15 -59.12
N LEU A 14 31.69 -12.66 -58.45
CA LEU A 14 30.53 -11.89 -58.89
C LEU A 14 29.92 -11.14 -57.69
N LEU A 15 29.43 -9.91 -57.93
CA LEU A 15 28.43 -9.26 -57.08
C LEU A 15 27.08 -9.99 -57.21
N ALA A 16 26.49 -10.35 -56.08
CA ALA A 16 25.04 -10.45 -55.91
C ALA A 16 24.68 -10.04 -54.46
N PRO A 17 23.61 -9.25 -54.25
CA PRO A 17 23.33 -8.61 -52.97
C PRO A 17 22.57 -9.58 -52.06
N SER A 18 23.05 -9.78 -50.84
CA SER A 18 22.18 -10.28 -49.77
C SER A 18 21.94 -9.16 -48.78
N LEU A 19 20.81 -8.48 -48.95
CA LEU A 19 20.10 -7.90 -47.83
C LEU A 19 19.90 -9.00 -46.78
N ALA A 20 20.64 -8.89 -45.69
CA ALA A 20 20.24 -9.39 -44.39
C ALA A 20 21.02 -8.55 -43.36
N VAL A 21 20.58 -7.30 -43.18
CA VAL A 21 20.79 -6.65 -41.89
C VAL A 21 19.96 -7.46 -40.91
N ALA A 22 20.60 -8.41 -40.23
CA ALA A 22 20.03 -8.96 -39.02
C ALA A 22 19.87 -7.78 -38.06
N ALA A 23 18.62 -7.41 -37.78
CA ALA A 23 18.31 -6.46 -36.73
C ALA A 23 18.90 -7.00 -35.41
N LEU A 24 20.00 -6.40 -34.97
CA LEU A 24 20.39 -6.44 -33.57
C LEU A 24 19.30 -5.65 -32.84
N SER A 25 18.35 -6.32 -32.19
CA SER A 25 17.45 -5.62 -31.28
C SER A 25 18.31 -5.01 -30.17
N SER A 26 18.36 -3.67 -30.14
CA SER A 26 18.99 -2.90 -29.07
C SER A 26 18.21 -3.10 -27.78
N ASN A 27 18.90 -3.10 -26.63
CA ASN A 27 18.23 -3.03 -25.34
C ASN A 27 17.39 -1.73 -25.30
N GLU A 28 16.15 -1.82 -24.83
CA GLU A 28 15.23 -0.68 -24.69
C GLU A 28 15.07 -0.38 -23.20
N SER A 29 15.28 0.88 -22.80
CA SER A 29 15.07 1.31 -21.42
C SER A 29 13.61 1.53 -21.12
N ILE A 30 13.14 0.95 -20.01
CA ILE A 30 11.76 1.04 -19.55
C ILE A 30 11.66 2.04 -18.39
N ALA A 31 12.51 1.89 -17.39
CA ALA A 31 12.53 2.78 -16.23
C ALA A 31 13.91 2.83 -15.58
N THR A 32 14.23 3.98 -14.98
CA THR A 32 15.24 4.11 -13.93
C THR A 32 14.53 4.08 -12.60
N VAL A 33 15.09 3.36 -11.62
CA VAL A 33 14.52 3.21 -10.29
C VAL A 33 15.56 3.49 -9.22
N GLU A 34 15.28 4.39 -8.30
CA GLU A 34 16.03 4.52 -7.05
C GLU A 34 15.35 3.70 -5.95
N LEU A 35 16.15 2.91 -5.23
CA LEU A 35 15.72 2.03 -4.15
C LEU A 35 16.46 2.36 -2.86
N THR A 36 15.72 2.70 -1.81
CA THR A 36 16.30 3.10 -0.52
C THR A 36 15.87 2.15 0.61
N ASN A 37 16.84 1.66 1.37
CA ASN A 37 16.56 0.93 2.61
C ASN A 37 16.22 1.93 3.74
N PRO A 38 14.96 1.96 4.22
CA PRO A 38 14.55 2.91 5.26
C PRO A 38 14.92 2.45 6.68
N SER A 39 15.42 1.21 6.86
CA SER A 39 15.79 0.67 8.17
C SER A 39 17.22 1.03 8.56
N ASP A 40 17.48 0.99 9.87
CA ASP A 40 18.80 1.19 10.46
C ASP A 40 19.68 -0.08 10.49
N TYR A 41 19.18 -1.18 9.91
CA TYR A 41 19.90 -2.45 9.74
C TYR A 41 20.02 -2.87 8.27
N GLN A 42 20.96 -3.78 8.02
CA GLN A 42 21.19 -4.39 6.71
C GLN A 42 19.99 -5.25 6.28
N ARG A 43 19.52 -5.07 5.05
CA ARG A 43 18.55 -5.95 4.40
C ARG A 43 19.27 -6.78 3.36
N SER A 44 19.26 -8.09 3.53
CA SER A 44 19.88 -9.03 2.59
C SER A 44 18.84 -9.92 1.93
N ASP A 45 19.12 -10.29 0.68
CA ASP A 45 18.20 -11.02 -0.19
C ASP A 45 16.83 -10.32 -0.29
N GLU A 46 16.81 -8.99 -0.31
CA GLU A 46 15.58 -8.21 -0.39
C GLU A 46 15.01 -8.29 -1.80
N ILE A 47 13.77 -8.75 -1.93
CA ILE A 47 13.03 -8.76 -3.20
C ILE A 47 12.14 -7.53 -3.26
N VAL A 48 12.40 -6.65 -4.23
CA VAL A 48 11.57 -5.48 -4.50
C VAL A 48 10.68 -5.76 -5.71
N SER A 49 9.42 -5.34 -5.64
CA SER A 49 8.40 -5.59 -6.66
C SER A 49 7.91 -4.32 -7.34
N PHE A 50 7.63 -4.43 -8.63
CA PHE A 50 7.07 -3.38 -9.49
C PHE A 50 5.91 -3.93 -10.30
N ASP A 51 4.79 -3.21 -10.32
CA ASP A 51 3.68 -3.53 -11.22
C ASP A 51 4.08 -3.11 -12.64
N LEU A 52 3.83 -3.95 -13.65
CA LEU A 52 4.23 -3.64 -15.02
C LEU A 52 3.55 -2.36 -15.52
N PHE A 53 2.32 -2.10 -15.06
CA PHE A 53 1.59 -0.88 -15.36
C PHE A 53 2.30 0.39 -14.87
N ASP A 54 2.93 0.32 -13.69
CA ASP A 54 3.69 1.43 -13.10
C ASP A 54 5.06 1.62 -13.75
N LEU A 55 5.59 0.56 -14.38
CA LEU A 55 6.75 0.63 -15.26
C LEU A 55 6.43 1.22 -16.65
N GLY A 56 5.19 1.66 -16.87
CA GLY A 56 4.76 2.23 -18.15
C GLY A 56 4.51 1.18 -19.23
N LEU A 57 4.34 -0.08 -18.85
CA LEU A 57 3.89 -1.13 -19.77
C LEU A 57 2.37 -1.23 -19.75
N ARG A 58 1.80 -1.88 -20.76
CA ARG A 58 0.37 -2.20 -20.76
C ARG A 58 0.12 -3.46 -19.94
N GLU A 59 -1.12 -3.62 -19.49
CA GLU A 59 -1.62 -4.92 -19.08
C GLU A 59 -1.37 -5.94 -20.21
N ASN A 60 -0.84 -7.10 -19.86
CA ASN A 60 -0.48 -8.20 -20.76
C ASN A 60 0.54 -7.81 -21.85
N ASP A 61 1.43 -6.86 -21.55
CA ASP A 61 2.50 -6.47 -22.48
C ASP A 61 3.46 -7.63 -22.74
N PRO A 62 3.64 -8.07 -24.00
CA PRO A 62 4.50 -9.20 -24.33
C PRO A 62 5.96 -8.97 -23.99
N ARG A 63 6.38 -7.72 -23.75
CA ARG A 63 7.74 -7.37 -23.31
C ARG A 63 8.01 -7.78 -21.85
N GLY A 64 6.97 -8.06 -21.05
CA GLY A 64 7.13 -8.51 -19.67
C GLY A 64 8.05 -9.71 -19.54
N ASN A 65 8.09 -10.61 -20.52
CA ASN A 65 8.94 -11.81 -20.51
C ASN A 65 10.43 -11.55 -20.86
N GLN A 66 10.81 -10.31 -21.15
CA GLN A 66 12.15 -9.90 -21.59
C GLN A 66 12.79 -8.87 -20.66
N LEU A 67 12.13 -8.57 -19.54
CA LEU A 67 12.61 -7.59 -18.57
C LEU A 67 13.85 -8.11 -17.84
N VAL A 68 14.82 -7.21 -17.65
CA VAL A 68 16.02 -7.41 -16.83
C VAL A 68 16.28 -6.16 -16.01
N ALA A 69 16.81 -6.35 -14.81
CA ALA A 69 17.32 -5.27 -13.97
C ALA A 69 18.84 -5.19 -14.06
N MET A 70 19.37 -3.97 -14.16
CA MET A 70 20.80 -3.68 -14.27
C MET A 70 21.20 -2.63 -13.22
N GLU A 71 22.39 -2.76 -12.65
CA GLU A 71 23.07 -1.69 -11.90
C GLU A 71 24.39 -1.39 -12.63
N GLY A 72 24.41 -0.31 -13.41
CA GLY A 72 25.46 -0.07 -14.39
C GLY A 72 25.55 -1.24 -15.39
N ASP A 73 26.72 -1.87 -15.50
CA ASP A 73 26.92 -3.04 -16.38
C ASP A 73 26.58 -4.39 -15.72
N LEU A 74 26.19 -4.38 -14.43
CA LEU A 74 25.90 -5.60 -13.67
C LEU A 74 24.42 -5.99 -13.81
N SER A 75 24.16 -7.19 -14.30
CA SER A 75 22.81 -7.77 -14.27
C SER A 75 22.47 -8.26 -12.87
N LEU A 76 21.27 -7.92 -12.41
CA LEU A 76 20.74 -8.27 -11.10
C LEU A 76 19.77 -9.45 -11.21
N PRO A 77 19.66 -10.29 -10.15
CA PRO A 77 18.62 -11.31 -10.06
C PRO A 77 17.27 -10.64 -10.28
N SER A 78 16.52 -11.10 -11.28
CA SER A 78 15.24 -10.51 -11.60
C SER A 78 14.32 -11.50 -12.31
N GLN A 79 13.01 -11.34 -12.11
CA GLN A 79 12.00 -12.27 -12.58
C GLN A 79 10.68 -11.52 -12.85
N SER A 80 10.01 -11.86 -13.95
CA SER A 80 8.62 -11.47 -14.16
C SER A 80 7.68 -12.51 -13.54
N VAL A 81 6.57 -12.04 -12.97
CA VAL A 81 5.63 -12.86 -12.19
C VAL A 81 4.22 -12.71 -12.74
N ASP A 82 3.58 -13.84 -12.99
CA ASP A 82 2.18 -13.99 -13.37
C ASP A 82 1.39 -14.36 -12.09
N ASP A 83 0.74 -13.37 -11.48
CA ASP A 83 0.02 -13.54 -10.22
C ASP A 83 -1.34 -14.19 -10.45
N ASP A 84 -2.05 -13.86 -11.53
CA ASP A 84 -3.42 -14.31 -11.80
C ASP A 84 -3.49 -15.62 -12.63
N GLY A 85 -2.39 -16.00 -13.26
CA GLY A 85 -2.21 -17.25 -14.01
C GLY A 85 -2.83 -17.23 -15.38
N ASP A 86 -3.10 -16.05 -15.94
CA ASP A 86 -3.68 -15.90 -17.27
C ASP A 86 -2.65 -16.16 -18.39
N GLY A 87 -1.37 -16.32 -18.03
CA GLY A 87 -0.25 -16.53 -18.94
C GLY A 87 0.48 -15.24 -19.34
N SER A 88 0.10 -14.11 -18.75
CA SER A 88 0.71 -12.80 -18.89
C SER A 88 1.39 -12.39 -17.58
N PHE A 89 2.41 -11.54 -17.66
CA PHE A 89 3.10 -11.08 -16.46
C PHE A 89 2.47 -9.81 -15.91
N ASP A 90 2.24 -9.78 -14.60
CA ASP A 90 1.64 -8.65 -13.87
C ASP A 90 2.70 -7.78 -13.21
N ARG A 91 3.75 -8.44 -12.68
CA ARG A 91 4.81 -7.81 -11.90
C ARG A 91 6.20 -8.19 -12.37
N PHE A 92 7.15 -7.36 -11.99
CA PHE A 92 8.58 -7.59 -12.12
C PHE A 92 9.25 -7.46 -10.75
N ILE A 93 10.04 -8.45 -10.37
CA ILE A 93 10.74 -8.49 -9.09
C ILE A 93 12.26 -8.49 -9.27
N VAL A 94 12.98 -7.85 -8.36
CA VAL A 94 14.44 -7.70 -8.38
C VAL A 94 15.03 -8.02 -7.01
N GLY A 95 16.08 -8.84 -6.96
CA GLY A 95 16.76 -9.25 -5.72
C GLY A 95 18.06 -8.48 -5.46
N LEU A 96 18.18 -7.90 -4.26
CA LEU A 96 19.25 -6.94 -3.91
C LEU A 96 19.65 -7.06 -2.43
N ASP A 97 20.87 -6.59 -2.12
CA ASP A 97 21.31 -6.32 -0.74
C ASP A 97 21.40 -4.80 -0.51
N PHE A 98 21.12 -4.37 0.72
CA PHE A 98 21.22 -2.98 1.17
C PHE A 98 21.90 -2.89 2.52
N THR A 99 22.84 -1.95 2.66
CA THR A 99 23.28 -1.48 3.98
C THR A 99 22.25 -0.51 4.59
N PRO A 100 22.32 -0.19 5.89
CA PRO A 100 21.41 0.76 6.53
C PRO A 100 21.35 2.10 5.81
N GLY A 101 20.15 2.60 5.49
CA GLY A 101 19.95 3.91 4.84
C GLY A 101 20.48 4.03 3.40
N GLN A 102 20.94 2.93 2.78
CA GLN A 102 21.53 2.98 1.44
C GLN A 102 20.47 3.19 0.35
N SER A 103 20.72 4.15 -0.54
CA SER A 103 20.07 4.25 -1.86
C SER A 103 20.89 3.55 -2.94
N ARG A 104 20.22 2.88 -3.88
CA ARG A 104 20.79 2.26 -5.07
C ARG A 104 19.95 2.60 -6.30
N GLU A 105 20.60 2.94 -7.40
CA GLU A 105 19.93 3.19 -8.68
C GLU A 105 20.05 1.97 -9.58
N ILE A 106 18.92 1.53 -10.16
CA ILE A 106 18.86 0.44 -11.12
C ILE A 106 18.15 0.88 -12.40
N GLU A 107 18.46 0.23 -13.51
CA GLU A 107 17.77 0.39 -14.78
C GLU A 107 17.00 -0.90 -15.12
N ILE A 108 15.72 -0.75 -15.45
CA ILE A 108 14.87 -1.83 -15.98
C ILE A 108 14.81 -1.71 -17.49
N LEU A 109 15.22 -2.77 -18.19
CA LEU A 109 15.36 -2.81 -19.63
C LEU A 109 14.60 -3.99 -20.24
N VAL A 110 14.15 -3.87 -21.49
CA VAL A 110 13.80 -5.00 -22.34
C VAL A 110 15.06 -5.48 -23.05
N ALA A 111 15.53 -6.66 -22.69
CA ALA A 111 16.79 -7.22 -23.19
C ALA A 111 16.64 -8.70 -23.60
N PRO A 112 16.10 -9.02 -24.79
CA PRO A 112 15.82 -10.38 -25.22
C PRO A 112 17.05 -11.30 -25.29
N LYS A 113 18.26 -10.73 -25.38
CA LYS A 113 19.53 -11.48 -25.37
C LYS A 113 20.13 -11.66 -23.98
N VAL A 114 19.81 -10.80 -23.02
CA VAL A 114 20.32 -10.86 -21.63
C VAL A 114 19.37 -11.64 -20.74
N ALA A 115 18.06 -11.62 -21.02
CA ALA A 115 17.04 -12.43 -20.34
C ALA A 115 17.36 -13.95 -20.35
N ASN A 116 18.24 -14.41 -21.25
CA ASN A 116 18.74 -15.80 -21.30
C ASN A 116 20.21 -15.97 -20.87
N ALA A 117 20.96 -14.90 -20.58
CA ALA A 117 22.43 -14.94 -20.56
C ALA A 117 23.09 -15.04 -19.17
N ASN A 118 22.36 -14.94 -18.06
CA ASN A 118 22.87 -15.24 -16.72
C ASN A 118 21.77 -15.90 -15.88
N ALA A 119 21.63 -17.22 -15.98
CA ALA A 119 20.69 -17.96 -15.14
C ALA A 119 21.17 -17.91 -13.69
N PHE A 120 20.66 -16.96 -12.91
CA PHE A 120 20.82 -16.94 -11.46
C PHE A 120 20.40 -18.30 -10.90
N PRO A 121 21.09 -18.81 -9.86
CA PRO A 121 20.77 -20.12 -9.31
C PRO A 121 19.32 -20.12 -8.86
N LYS A 122 18.62 -21.21 -9.17
CA LYS A 122 17.27 -21.42 -8.68
C LYS A 122 17.29 -21.54 -7.16
N ARG A 123 16.63 -20.62 -6.45
CA ARG A 123 16.58 -20.54 -4.99
C ARG A 123 15.20 -20.71 -4.39
N THR A 124 14.18 -20.87 -5.25
CA THR A 124 12.84 -21.26 -4.83
C THR A 124 12.36 -22.43 -5.68
N GLN A 125 11.40 -23.19 -5.17
CA GLN A 125 10.76 -24.26 -5.94
C GLN A 125 9.33 -24.48 -5.41
N ALA A 126 8.40 -24.68 -6.33
CA ALA A 126 7.07 -25.21 -6.02
C ALA A 126 6.80 -26.46 -6.88
N GLU A 127 6.15 -27.46 -6.31
CA GLU A 127 5.83 -28.69 -7.02
C GLU A 127 4.62 -29.42 -6.45
N ILE A 128 4.00 -30.20 -7.33
CA ILE A 128 3.02 -31.22 -6.98
C ILE A 128 3.31 -32.44 -7.84
N SER A 129 3.30 -33.63 -7.22
CA SER A 129 3.58 -34.88 -7.92
C SER A 129 2.54 -35.94 -7.61
N ARG A 130 2.19 -36.74 -8.62
CA ARG A 130 1.30 -37.90 -8.46
C ARG A 130 2.01 -39.21 -8.76
N ALA A 131 1.57 -40.27 -8.11
CA ALA A 131 2.09 -41.62 -8.30
C ALA A 131 1.64 -42.19 -9.66
N VAL A 132 2.56 -42.88 -10.35
CA VAL A 132 2.32 -43.50 -11.66
C VAL A 132 2.58 -45.01 -11.62
N GLY A 133 2.03 -45.74 -12.60
CA GLY A 133 2.29 -47.19 -12.76
C GLY A 133 1.56 -48.11 -11.78
N GLY A 134 0.75 -47.56 -10.87
CA GLY A 134 -0.03 -48.32 -9.89
C GLY A 134 -1.52 -48.40 -10.23
N LYS A 135 -2.33 -48.78 -9.22
CA LYS A 135 -3.79 -48.84 -9.32
C LYS A 135 -4.45 -48.50 -7.98
N TRP A 136 -5.67 -47.98 -8.04
CA TRP A 136 -6.50 -47.78 -6.85
C TRP A 136 -7.05 -49.11 -6.32
N VAL A 137 -6.85 -49.35 -5.02
CA VAL A 137 -7.47 -50.42 -4.23
C VAL A 137 -8.20 -49.77 -3.07
N GLY A 138 -9.51 -49.55 -3.24
CA GLY A 138 -10.28 -48.73 -2.31
C GLY A 138 -9.79 -47.28 -2.30
N GLN A 139 -9.26 -46.83 -1.17
CA GLN A 139 -8.73 -45.48 -0.96
C GLN A 139 -7.20 -45.40 -1.03
N VAL A 140 -6.51 -46.52 -1.29
CA VAL A 140 -5.04 -46.59 -1.35
C VAL A 140 -4.61 -46.82 -2.80
N TYR A 141 -3.56 -46.12 -3.23
CA TYR A 141 -2.92 -46.33 -4.52
C TYR A 141 -1.76 -47.33 -4.36
N GLU A 142 -1.94 -48.55 -4.85
CA GLU A 142 -0.99 -49.64 -4.68
C GLU A 142 -0.17 -49.91 -5.95
N GLY A 143 1.08 -50.35 -5.76
CA GLY A 143 1.96 -50.78 -6.85
C GLY A 143 2.50 -49.64 -7.72
N GLY A 144 2.51 -48.40 -7.21
CA GLY A 144 3.15 -47.27 -7.89
C GLY A 144 4.63 -47.52 -8.15
N THR A 145 5.10 -47.15 -9.33
CA THR A 145 6.50 -47.35 -9.77
C THR A 145 7.34 -46.08 -9.68
N GLY A 146 6.75 -44.96 -9.26
CA GLY A 146 7.41 -43.67 -9.11
C GLY A 146 6.40 -42.53 -9.07
N PHE A 147 6.91 -41.30 -9.05
CA PHE A 147 6.13 -40.06 -9.08
C PHE A 147 6.46 -39.23 -10.33
N GLU A 148 5.46 -38.55 -10.87
CA GLU A 148 5.64 -37.53 -11.92
C GLU A 148 5.20 -36.17 -11.40
N ASN A 149 6.00 -35.13 -11.67
CA ASN A 149 5.61 -33.75 -11.42
C ASN A 149 4.55 -33.33 -12.45
N VAL A 150 3.50 -32.67 -11.99
CA VAL A 150 2.41 -32.17 -12.85
C VAL A 150 2.20 -30.68 -12.62
N GLN A 151 1.73 -29.96 -13.64
CA GLN A 151 1.40 -28.54 -13.50
C GLN A 151 0.14 -28.32 -12.66
N SER A 152 -0.85 -29.21 -12.83
CA SER A 152 -2.11 -29.16 -12.11
C SER A 152 -2.57 -30.56 -11.72
N LEU A 153 -3.34 -30.64 -10.63
CA LEU A 153 -3.91 -31.87 -10.13
C LEU A 153 -5.30 -31.61 -9.54
N THR A 154 -6.28 -32.33 -10.07
CA THR A 154 -7.57 -32.56 -9.41
C THR A 154 -7.52 -33.94 -8.76
N PRO A 155 -7.45 -34.05 -7.42
CA PRO A 155 -7.43 -35.35 -6.78
C PRO A 155 -8.71 -36.13 -7.06
N PRO A 156 -8.60 -37.45 -7.37
CA PRO A 156 -9.78 -38.26 -7.63
C PRO A 156 -10.60 -38.47 -6.35
N ALA A 157 -11.90 -38.78 -6.49
CA ALA A 157 -12.82 -38.92 -5.34
C ALA A 157 -12.36 -39.95 -4.29
N GLN A 158 -11.62 -40.98 -4.71
CA GLN A 158 -11.01 -42.00 -3.85
C GLN A 158 -9.93 -41.43 -2.94
N HIS A 159 -9.29 -40.32 -3.32
CA HIS A 159 -8.19 -39.74 -2.56
C HIS A 159 -8.65 -39.25 -1.19
N LYS A 160 -7.90 -39.66 -0.18
CA LYS A 160 -8.02 -39.32 1.24
C LYS A 160 -6.60 -39.21 1.81
N ASP A 161 -6.51 -38.92 3.11
CA ASP A 161 -5.26 -39.06 3.85
C ASP A 161 -4.66 -40.46 3.66
N HIS A 162 -3.34 -40.55 3.55
CA HIS A 162 -2.59 -41.81 3.39
C HIS A 162 -2.96 -42.63 2.14
N SER A 163 -3.50 -42.01 1.08
CA SER A 163 -3.75 -42.70 -0.20
C SER A 163 -2.49 -43.09 -0.97
N LEU A 164 -1.30 -42.57 -0.63
CA LEU A 164 -0.04 -42.76 -1.37
C LEU A 164 -0.05 -42.26 -2.83
N PHE A 165 -1.11 -41.54 -3.23
CA PHE A 165 -1.28 -41.06 -4.60
C PHE A 165 -0.54 -39.75 -4.87
N ILE A 166 -0.51 -38.84 -3.91
CA ILE A 166 0.21 -37.57 -4.01
C ILE A 166 1.50 -37.71 -3.22
N ARG A 167 2.65 -37.34 -3.81
CA ARG A 167 3.95 -37.43 -3.13
C ARG A 167 3.89 -36.59 -1.88
N TYR A 168 4.40 -37.14 -0.77
CA TYR A 168 4.30 -36.57 0.58
C TYR A 168 2.89 -36.02 0.94
N GLU A 169 1.80 -36.45 0.28
CA GLU A 169 0.40 -36.09 0.58
C GLU A 169 -0.05 -34.66 0.21
N GLY A 170 0.73 -33.89 -0.55
CA GLY A 170 0.35 -32.50 -0.81
C GLY A 170 1.17 -31.76 -1.86
N LEU A 171 1.09 -30.44 -1.81
CA LEU A 171 1.96 -29.52 -2.55
C LEU A 171 3.19 -29.19 -1.72
N GLY A 172 4.33 -29.02 -2.37
CA GLY A 172 5.56 -28.54 -1.77
C GLY A 172 5.91 -27.15 -2.26
N ILE A 173 6.39 -26.28 -1.37
CA ILE A 173 7.01 -24.99 -1.70
C ILE A 173 8.25 -24.78 -0.82
N GLU A 174 9.34 -24.26 -1.39
CA GLU A 174 10.59 -24.06 -0.66
C GLU A 174 11.38 -22.85 -1.15
N SER A 175 12.22 -22.32 -0.26
CA SER A 175 13.35 -21.44 -0.56
C SER A 175 14.67 -22.13 -0.20
N ASP A 176 15.80 -21.46 -0.38
CA ASP A 176 17.11 -21.89 0.14
C ASP A 176 17.24 -21.87 1.69
N LYS A 177 16.16 -21.54 2.41
CA LYS A 177 16.12 -21.56 3.89
C LYS A 177 15.31 -22.72 4.45
N VAL A 178 14.09 -22.92 3.95
CA VAL A 178 13.12 -23.87 4.51
C VAL A 178 12.16 -24.33 3.42
N ALA A 179 11.50 -25.48 3.64
CA ALA A 179 10.46 -26.01 2.78
C ALA A 179 9.18 -26.24 3.58
N TYR A 180 8.04 -26.14 2.91
CA TYR A 180 6.71 -26.37 3.46
C TYR A 180 5.96 -27.35 2.58
N ARG A 181 5.05 -28.06 3.23
CA ARG A 181 4.09 -28.93 2.57
C ARG A 181 2.68 -28.53 2.95
N VAL A 182 1.79 -28.43 1.97
CA VAL A 182 0.37 -28.18 2.20
C VAL A 182 -0.43 -29.40 1.78
N TYR A 183 -1.10 -30.03 2.75
CA TYR A 183 -1.87 -31.24 2.51
C TYR A 183 -3.01 -30.98 1.52
N LEU A 184 -3.08 -31.79 0.46
CA LEU A 184 -4.16 -31.71 -0.54
C LEU A 184 -5.25 -32.75 -0.25
N ASP A 185 -5.66 -32.80 1.01
CA ASP A 185 -6.73 -33.64 1.52
C ASP A 185 -7.53 -32.93 2.63
N ARG A 186 -8.46 -33.66 3.26
CA ARG A 186 -9.41 -33.11 4.24
C ARG A 186 -8.76 -32.55 5.51
N ARG A 187 -7.50 -32.86 5.77
CA ARG A 187 -6.74 -32.32 6.91
C ARG A 187 -6.38 -30.85 6.68
N ASN A 188 -6.16 -30.44 5.42
CA ASN A 188 -5.77 -29.08 5.04
C ASN A 188 -4.62 -28.48 5.89
N GLY A 189 -3.72 -29.34 6.34
CA GLY A 189 -2.66 -28.99 7.28
C GLY A 189 -1.41 -28.46 6.59
N PHE A 190 -0.75 -27.50 7.24
CA PHE A 190 0.48 -26.87 6.75
C PHE A 190 1.67 -27.43 7.54
N ASP A 191 2.57 -28.12 6.85
CA ASP A 191 3.66 -28.88 7.42
C ASP A 191 5.03 -28.28 7.09
N ILE A 192 6.05 -28.65 7.84
CA ILE A 192 7.41 -28.10 7.73
C ILE A 192 8.39 -29.19 7.33
N PHE A 193 9.09 -28.94 6.23
CA PHE A 193 10.32 -29.62 5.86
C PHE A 193 11.52 -28.73 6.21
N SER A 194 12.12 -28.96 7.38
CA SER A 194 13.30 -28.21 7.79
C SER A 194 14.55 -28.75 7.12
N LYS A 195 15.47 -27.85 6.77
CA LYS A 195 16.65 -28.16 5.97
C LYS A 195 17.92 -28.07 6.80
N THR A 196 18.89 -28.92 6.49
CA THR A 196 20.26 -28.85 7.03
C THR A 196 21.26 -28.23 6.05
N LYS A 197 20.80 -27.91 4.83
CA LYS A 197 21.60 -27.29 3.76
C LYS A 197 20.77 -26.26 2.99
N HIS A 198 21.43 -25.37 2.25
CA HIS A 198 20.77 -24.35 1.43
C HIS A 198 20.24 -24.86 0.09
N GLU A 199 20.57 -26.09 -0.31
CA GLU A 199 20.08 -26.62 -1.58
C GLU A 199 18.55 -26.84 -1.56
N LEU A 200 17.94 -26.73 -2.74
CA LEU A 200 16.56 -27.12 -2.95
C LEU A 200 16.45 -28.64 -2.80
N ALA A 201 15.48 -29.10 -2.02
CA ALA A 201 15.40 -30.48 -1.57
C ALA A 201 14.11 -31.17 -2.01
N LEU A 202 13.02 -30.44 -2.28
CA LEU A 202 11.68 -31.03 -2.50
C LEU A 202 11.68 -32.10 -3.60
N HIS A 203 12.43 -31.92 -4.67
CA HIS A 203 12.52 -32.90 -5.77
C HIS A 203 13.09 -34.27 -5.34
N ASN A 204 13.83 -34.36 -4.24
CA ASN A 204 14.42 -35.59 -3.72
C ASN A 204 13.58 -36.25 -2.61
N ILE A 205 12.61 -35.53 -2.04
CA ILE A 205 11.86 -35.96 -0.85
C ILE A 205 10.74 -36.93 -1.23
N GLY A 206 10.58 -38.03 -0.47
CA GLY A 206 9.43 -38.94 -0.59
C GLY A 206 9.37 -39.76 -1.88
N GLN A 207 10.48 -39.91 -2.59
CA GLN A 207 10.58 -40.73 -3.80
C GLN A 207 10.42 -42.23 -3.55
N ASP A 208 10.66 -42.69 -2.33
CA ASP A 208 10.58 -44.10 -1.92
C ASP A 208 9.23 -44.49 -1.30
N GLY A 209 8.26 -43.58 -1.30
CA GLY A 209 6.87 -43.91 -1.05
C GLY A 209 6.42 -43.90 0.40
N PHE A 210 7.10 -43.19 1.33
CA PHE A 210 6.53 -42.41 2.46
C PHE A 210 7.50 -42.23 3.65
N GLU A 211 8.27 -43.25 4.04
CA GLU A 211 8.95 -43.27 5.36
C GLU A 211 10.26 -42.44 5.42
N SER A 212 11.04 -42.35 4.35
CA SER A 212 12.41 -41.82 4.43
C SER A 212 12.50 -40.38 4.93
N TYR A 213 11.52 -39.54 4.61
CA TYR A 213 11.59 -38.11 4.93
C TYR A 213 11.18 -37.79 6.37
N HIS A 214 10.60 -38.74 7.10
CA HIS A 214 10.31 -38.61 8.54
C HIS A 214 11.56 -38.83 9.42
N HIS A 215 12.69 -39.20 8.82
CA HIS A 215 13.96 -39.38 9.49
C HIS A 215 14.96 -38.30 9.05
N LEU A 216 15.84 -37.90 9.97
CA LEU A 216 16.88 -36.92 9.67
C LEU A 216 17.82 -37.45 8.57
N ALA A 217 17.77 -36.80 7.42
CA ALA A 217 18.67 -37.01 6.30
C ALA A 217 19.73 -35.90 6.23
N ASP A 218 20.65 -36.01 5.27
CA ASP A 218 21.70 -35.00 5.07
C ASP A 218 21.16 -33.68 4.50
N TRP A 219 19.99 -33.70 3.87
CA TRP A 219 19.28 -32.54 3.33
C TRP A 219 18.24 -31.95 4.31
N GLY A 220 17.79 -32.70 5.33
CA GLY A 220 16.76 -32.25 6.26
C GLY A 220 15.79 -33.35 6.69
N MET A 221 14.61 -32.96 7.16
CA MET A 221 13.50 -33.87 7.47
C MET A 221 12.16 -33.13 7.58
N ASP A 222 11.07 -33.89 7.55
CA ASP A 222 9.76 -33.49 8.04
C ASP A 222 9.83 -33.27 9.56
N THR A 223 9.61 -32.04 10.01
CA THR A 223 9.83 -31.67 11.41
C THR A 223 8.55 -31.46 12.19
N LEU A 224 7.40 -31.26 11.56
CA LEU A 224 6.20 -30.86 12.28
C LEU A 224 5.17 -32.00 12.37
N LYS A 225 4.56 -32.13 13.55
CA LYS A 225 3.39 -32.98 13.73
C LYS A 225 2.12 -32.12 13.63
N VAL A 226 1.47 -32.14 12.48
CA VAL A 226 0.28 -31.29 12.23
C VAL A 226 -0.99 -31.84 12.88
N GLY A 227 -1.34 -33.11 12.65
CA GLY A 227 -2.59 -33.68 13.16
C GLY A 227 -3.84 -33.06 12.50
N GLN A 228 -4.84 -32.68 13.28
CA GLN A 228 -6.07 -32.00 12.82
C GLN A 228 -6.03 -30.47 13.03
N SER A 229 -4.84 -29.91 13.21
CA SER A 229 -4.62 -28.48 13.41
C SER A 229 -4.41 -27.74 12.09
N LEU A 230 -4.25 -26.42 12.18
CA LEU A 230 -3.81 -25.55 11.08
C LEU A 230 -2.33 -25.72 10.70
N GLY A 231 -1.55 -26.49 11.46
CA GLY A 231 -0.13 -26.65 11.18
C GLY A 231 0.66 -25.36 11.36
N THR A 232 1.55 -25.01 10.43
CA THR A 232 2.34 -23.77 10.47
C THR A 232 1.73 -22.68 9.60
N GLY A 233 0.60 -22.11 10.02
CA GLY A 233 0.01 -20.98 9.31
C GLY A 233 -1.06 -21.35 8.30
N GLY A 234 -1.76 -22.47 8.50
CA GLY A 234 -2.99 -22.76 7.77
C GLY A 234 -4.12 -21.78 8.11
N TYR A 235 -5.19 -21.86 7.32
CA TYR A 235 -6.39 -21.03 7.43
C TYR A 235 -7.67 -21.86 7.63
N GLY A 236 -8.70 -21.23 8.17
CA GLY A 236 -10.03 -21.82 8.37
C GLY A 236 -11.05 -20.77 8.79
N HIS A 237 -12.26 -21.21 9.13
CA HIS A 237 -13.31 -20.33 9.63
C HIS A 237 -13.36 -20.40 11.17
N TRP A 238 -13.51 -19.25 11.84
CA TRP A 238 -13.70 -19.23 13.29
C TRP A 238 -15.20 -19.31 13.64
N ASN A 239 -15.66 -20.47 14.12
CA ASN A 239 -17.08 -20.69 14.44
C ASN A 239 -17.53 -20.10 15.80
N GLY A 240 -16.64 -19.35 16.47
CA GLY A 240 -16.85 -18.81 17.82
C GLY A 240 -16.23 -19.65 18.94
N LYS A 241 -15.88 -20.92 18.68
CA LYS A 241 -15.31 -21.85 19.67
C LYS A 241 -14.02 -22.53 19.20
N SER A 242 -13.97 -22.95 17.95
CA SER A 242 -12.83 -23.65 17.35
C SER A 242 -12.69 -23.29 15.89
N VAL A 243 -11.58 -23.71 15.29
CA VAL A 243 -11.37 -23.58 13.85
C VAL A 243 -12.14 -24.67 13.10
N ASP A 244 -12.94 -24.26 12.12
CA ASP A 244 -13.44 -25.13 11.06
C ASP A 244 -12.45 -25.07 9.89
N ILE A 245 -11.64 -26.12 9.73
CA ILE A 245 -10.66 -26.23 8.64
C ILE A 245 -11.34 -26.41 7.28
N VAL A 246 -10.65 -26.06 6.19
CA VAL A 246 -11.16 -26.20 4.81
C VAL A 246 -11.24 -27.66 4.39
N SER A 247 -12.33 -28.33 4.77
CA SER A 247 -12.49 -29.78 4.63
C SER A 247 -13.83 -30.20 4.03
N ALA A 248 -14.91 -29.48 4.33
CA ALA A 248 -16.25 -29.70 3.80
C ALA A 248 -16.42 -28.95 2.47
N VAL A 249 -15.78 -29.46 1.41
CA VAL A 249 -15.80 -28.87 0.07
C VAL A 249 -16.39 -29.87 -0.94
N ASP A 250 -16.96 -29.35 -2.03
CA ASP A 250 -17.43 -30.16 -3.17
C ASP A 250 -16.25 -30.71 -3.99
N GLY A 251 -15.10 -30.02 -3.96
CA GLY A 251 -13.86 -30.45 -4.58
C GLY A 251 -12.75 -29.41 -4.43
N TRP A 252 -11.54 -29.79 -4.82
CA TRP A 252 -10.41 -28.87 -4.91
C TRP A 252 -9.55 -29.15 -6.15
N ASP A 253 -8.95 -28.11 -6.67
CA ASP A 253 -8.01 -28.15 -7.80
C ASP A 253 -6.73 -27.44 -7.37
N ALA A 254 -5.57 -28.03 -7.64
CA ALA A 254 -4.29 -27.43 -7.32
C ALA A 254 -3.49 -27.17 -8.60
N THR A 255 -2.83 -26.01 -8.69
CA THR A 255 -2.05 -25.59 -9.86
C THR A 255 -0.75 -24.92 -9.41
N ILE A 256 0.38 -25.36 -9.95
CA ILE A 256 1.64 -24.60 -9.84
C ILE A 256 1.48 -23.35 -10.67
N LYS A 257 1.73 -22.19 -10.08
CA LYS A 257 1.63 -20.90 -10.76
C LYS A 257 3.01 -20.49 -11.25
N GLU A 258 3.97 -20.48 -10.32
CA GLU A 258 5.36 -20.26 -10.66
C GLU A 258 6.32 -21.25 -10.04
N ASN A 259 7.39 -21.55 -10.79
CA ASN A 259 8.46 -22.44 -10.34
C ASN A 259 9.82 -21.92 -10.82
N ALA A 260 10.13 -20.69 -10.44
CA ALA A 260 11.26 -19.92 -10.96
C ALA A 260 12.37 -19.71 -9.91
N HIS A 261 13.31 -18.80 -10.17
CA HIS A 261 14.54 -18.71 -9.41
C HIS A 261 14.45 -17.77 -8.21
N LEU A 262 13.69 -16.67 -8.30
CA LEU A 262 13.47 -15.72 -7.20
C LEU A 262 12.15 -15.94 -6.48
N GLN A 263 11.09 -16.29 -7.19
CA GLN A 263 9.78 -16.57 -6.59
C GLN A 263 9.17 -17.81 -7.22
N SER A 264 8.60 -18.66 -6.38
CA SER A 264 7.74 -19.77 -6.79
C SER A 264 6.40 -19.64 -6.09
N SER A 265 5.34 -20.16 -6.69
CA SER A 265 4.00 -20.09 -6.14
C SER A 265 3.12 -21.23 -6.64
N PHE A 266 2.08 -21.53 -5.88
CA PHE A 266 1.00 -22.40 -6.31
C PHE A 266 -0.34 -21.88 -5.82
N ASN A 267 -1.39 -22.43 -6.39
CA ASN A 267 -2.76 -22.06 -6.12
C ASN A 267 -3.60 -23.30 -5.80
N ILE A 268 -4.51 -23.19 -4.83
CA ILE A 268 -5.52 -24.20 -4.51
C ILE A 268 -6.91 -23.55 -4.58
N LYS A 269 -7.76 -24.05 -5.48
CA LYS A 269 -9.16 -23.63 -5.60
C LYS A 269 -10.05 -24.64 -4.90
N TYR A 270 -10.73 -24.23 -3.83
CA TYR A 270 -11.74 -25.00 -3.13
C TYR A 270 -13.13 -24.57 -3.61
N LYS A 271 -13.96 -25.56 -3.95
CA LYS A 271 -15.32 -25.32 -4.45
C LYS A 271 -16.35 -25.63 -3.38
N GLY A 272 -17.29 -24.71 -3.17
CA GLY A 272 -18.46 -24.89 -2.31
C GLY A 272 -18.10 -25.25 -0.88
N TRP A 273 -17.12 -24.57 -0.27
CA TRP A 273 -16.77 -24.77 1.13
C TRP A 273 -17.95 -24.41 2.03
N GLU A 274 -18.40 -25.39 2.82
CA GLU A 274 -19.54 -25.23 3.73
C GLU A 274 -19.13 -24.54 5.03
N ILE A 275 -19.40 -23.24 5.13
CA ILE A 275 -19.14 -22.42 6.33
C ILE A 275 -20.35 -21.55 6.66
N ALA A 276 -20.65 -21.39 7.95
CA ALA A 276 -21.72 -20.53 8.46
C ALA A 276 -23.09 -20.72 7.76
N GLY A 277 -23.40 -21.94 7.28
CA GLY A 277 -24.65 -22.25 6.57
C GLY A 277 -24.70 -21.79 5.10
N LYS A 278 -23.55 -21.43 4.52
CA LYS A 278 -23.37 -21.02 3.12
C LYS A 278 -22.37 -21.92 2.41
N LYS A 279 -22.30 -21.79 1.09
CA LYS A 279 -21.26 -22.39 0.24
C LYS A 279 -20.43 -21.28 -0.39
N VAL A 280 -19.15 -21.24 -0.06
CA VAL A 280 -18.21 -20.21 -0.51
C VAL A 280 -17.09 -20.88 -1.29
N ASP A 281 -16.77 -20.37 -2.48
CA ASP A 281 -15.54 -20.78 -3.18
C ASP A 281 -14.36 -20.02 -2.59
N LEU A 282 -13.23 -20.70 -2.40
CA LEU A 282 -11.99 -20.12 -1.89
C LEU A 282 -10.86 -20.40 -2.87
N ASP A 283 -10.23 -19.34 -3.34
CA ASP A 283 -9.01 -19.36 -4.14
C ASP A 283 -7.83 -18.97 -3.24
N ALA A 284 -6.89 -19.90 -3.00
CA ALA A 284 -5.77 -19.69 -2.08
C ALA A 284 -4.43 -19.79 -2.82
N THR A 285 -3.73 -18.66 -2.95
CA THR A 285 -2.42 -18.59 -3.58
C THR A 285 -1.32 -18.49 -2.53
N LEU A 286 -0.33 -19.37 -2.61
CA LEU A 286 0.84 -19.36 -1.73
C LEU A 286 2.08 -19.05 -2.56
N SER A 287 2.85 -18.05 -2.14
CA SER A 287 4.09 -17.65 -2.81
C SER A 287 5.27 -17.56 -1.85
N MET A 288 6.46 -17.92 -2.33
CA MET A 288 7.68 -17.93 -1.53
C MET A 288 8.84 -17.36 -2.32
N GLN A 289 9.64 -16.53 -1.66
CA GLN A 289 10.76 -15.81 -2.26
C GLN A 289 12.12 -16.37 -1.82
N ALA A 290 13.14 -16.17 -2.66
CA ALA A 290 14.52 -16.55 -2.39
C ALA A 290 15.02 -15.85 -1.11
N GLY A 291 15.84 -16.56 -0.32
CA GLY A 291 16.40 -16.03 0.92
C GLY A 291 15.43 -15.92 2.10
N SER A 292 14.14 -16.18 1.89
CA SER A 292 13.09 -15.98 2.89
C SER A 292 12.68 -17.27 3.61
N HIS A 293 12.28 -17.16 4.88
CA HIS A 293 11.50 -18.22 5.56
C HIS A 293 9.99 -18.00 5.40
N LEU A 294 9.57 -16.83 4.92
CA LEU A 294 8.17 -16.45 4.82
C LEU A 294 7.52 -17.02 3.56
N VAL A 295 6.29 -17.48 3.73
CA VAL A 295 5.33 -17.73 2.66
C VAL A 295 4.24 -16.66 2.76
N HIS A 296 3.95 -16.00 1.66
CA HIS A 296 2.78 -15.13 1.51
C HIS A 296 1.58 -15.99 1.13
N VAL A 297 0.45 -15.76 1.78
CA VAL A 297 -0.82 -16.42 1.50
C VAL A 297 -1.84 -15.36 1.13
N ASP A 298 -2.39 -15.47 -0.06
CA ASP A 298 -3.46 -14.63 -0.59
C ASP A 298 -4.73 -15.48 -0.73
N LEU A 299 -5.82 -15.02 -0.11
CA LEU A 299 -7.10 -15.70 -0.03
C LEU A 299 -8.19 -14.86 -0.71
N GLU A 300 -8.84 -15.41 -1.73
CA GLU A 300 -9.96 -14.78 -2.42
C GLU A 300 -11.22 -15.65 -2.30
N TYR A 301 -12.30 -15.04 -1.82
CA TYR A 301 -13.57 -15.70 -1.55
C TYR A 301 -14.65 -15.25 -2.52
N SER A 302 -15.55 -16.15 -2.93
CA SER A 302 -16.69 -15.78 -3.79
C SER A 302 -17.70 -14.84 -3.12
N GLU A 303 -17.71 -14.80 -1.79
CA GLU A 303 -18.48 -13.87 -0.96
C GLU A 303 -17.77 -13.68 0.38
N VAL A 304 -18.11 -12.63 1.14
CA VAL A 304 -17.51 -12.35 2.45
C VAL A 304 -17.68 -13.57 3.39
N PRO A 305 -16.60 -14.23 3.85
CA PRO A 305 -16.66 -15.52 4.55
C PRO A 305 -17.00 -15.40 6.05
N GLY A 306 -17.06 -14.19 6.59
CA GLY A 306 -17.10 -13.94 8.03
C GLY A 306 -15.71 -14.09 8.67
N PRO A 307 -15.62 -14.30 10.00
CA PRO A 307 -14.34 -14.37 10.70
C PRO A 307 -13.46 -15.53 10.20
N ILE A 308 -12.24 -15.18 9.78
CA ILE A 308 -11.22 -16.13 9.33
C ILE A 308 -10.30 -16.43 10.52
N ALA A 309 -9.92 -17.70 10.67
CA ALA A 309 -8.90 -18.15 11.59
C ALA A 309 -7.61 -18.44 10.81
N ILE A 310 -6.53 -17.77 11.17
CA ILE A 310 -5.15 -18.12 10.76
C ILE A 310 -4.37 -18.51 12.01
N GLY A 311 -3.51 -19.52 11.93
CA GLY A 311 -2.95 -20.02 13.17
C GLY A 311 -1.89 -21.09 13.09
N LEU A 312 -1.45 -21.48 14.28
CA LEU A 312 -0.35 -22.40 14.52
C LEU A 312 -0.86 -23.61 15.28
N VAL A 313 -0.33 -24.78 14.97
CA VAL A 313 -0.52 -25.97 15.79
C VAL A 313 -0.02 -25.72 17.21
N LYS A 314 -0.81 -26.18 18.17
CA LYS A 314 -0.51 -26.10 19.60
C LYS A 314 0.04 -27.42 20.10
N HIS A 315 1.35 -27.45 20.34
CA HIS A 315 2.01 -28.61 20.96
C HIS A 315 2.12 -28.47 22.48
N ALA A 316 2.28 -29.60 23.16
CA ALA A 316 2.46 -29.60 24.60
C ALA A 316 3.80 -28.94 24.98
N GLY A 317 3.77 -28.05 25.97
CA GLY A 317 4.97 -27.37 26.47
C GLY A 317 5.41 -26.15 25.66
N THR A 318 4.63 -25.73 24.67
CA THR A 318 4.85 -24.46 23.95
C THR A 318 3.92 -23.38 24.48
N GLU A 319 4.34 -22.13 24.36
CA GLU A 319 3.57 -20.96 24.77
C GLU A 319 3.26 -20.09 23.55
N LEU A 320 2.12 -19.40 23.60
CA LEU A 320 1.77 -18.35 22.66
C LEU A 320 2.66 -17.13 22.90
N ILE A 321 3.26 -16.63 21.83
CA ILE A 321 4.00 -15.37 21.76
C ILE A 321 3.17 -14.43 20.91
N GLU A 322 2.96 -13.20 21.37
CA GLU A 322 2.29 -12.14 20.61
C GLU A 322 3.32 -11.07 20.27
N GLY A 323 3.29 -10.60 19.02
CA GLY A 323 4.04 -9.42 18.59
C GLY A 323 3.47 -8.14 19.19
N ASP A 324 4.15 -7.01 18.94
CA ASP A 324 3.66 -5.71 19.40
C ASP A 324 2.33 -5.38 18.73
N ARG A 325 1.38 -4.91 19.54
CA ARG A 325 0.05 -4.47 19.09
C ARG A 325 -0.24 -3.03 19.46
N ASP A 326 0.67 -2.35 20.18
CA ASP A 326 0.58 -0.91 20.40
C ASP A 326 1.20 -0.13 19.23
N ILE A 327 0.94 -0.62 18.01
CA ILE A 327 1.40 -0.01 16.76
C ILE A 327 0.31 0.88 16.19
N SER A 328 0.63 2.14 16.04
CA SER A 328 -0.22 3.23 15.58
C SER A 328 -0.85 3.07 14.20
N ASN A 329 -0.14 2.48 13.23
CA ASN A 329 -0.61 2.27 11.86
C ASN A 329 -1.60 1.08 11.82
N PHE A 330 -2.79 1.30 11.24
CA PHE A 330 -3.83 0.27 11.06
C PHE A 330 -3.38 -0.85 10.09
N GLY A 331 -2.61 -0.50 9.06
CA GLY A 331 -1.99 -1.41 8.11
C GLY A 331 -0.72 -2.09 8.64
N ALA A 332 -0.22 -1.72 9.82
CA ALA A 332 0.99 -2.33 10.37
C ALA A 332 0.83 -3.83 10.59
N TRP A 333 1.92 -4.55 10.32
CA TRP A 333 1.99 -5.98 10.59
C TRP A 333 2.26 -6.24 12.06
N THR A 334 1.73 -7.36 12.55
CA THR A 334 2.08 -7.97 13.84
C THR A 334 2.02 -9.48 13.69
N TYR A 335 2.24 -10.25 14.74
CA TYR A 335 2.27 -11.70 14.66
C TYR A 335 1.72 -12.40 15.91
N ILE A 336 1.35 -13.67 15.72
CA ILE A 336 1.39 -14.66 16.80
C ILE A 336 2.44 -15.73 16.46
N ALA A 337 3.09 -16.27 17.47
CA ALA A 337 4.16 -17.23 17.30
C ALA A 337 4.16 -18.29 18.39
N SER A 338 4.87 -19.39 18.14
CA SER A 338 5.19 -20.42 19.11
C SER A 338 6.66 -20.80 19.02
N TRP A 339 7.24 -21.18 20.16
CA TRP A 339 8.63 -21.59 20.25
C TRP A 339 8.79 -22.71 21.27
N GLY A 340 9.63 -23.70 20.96
CA GLY A 340 10.02 -24.74 21.91
C GLY A 340 10.59 -25.98 21.22
N LYS A 341 10.83 -27.03 22.02
CA LYS A 341 11.15 -28.37 21.52
C LYS A 341 9.89 -29.04 20.97
N GLN A 342 9.52 -28.60 19.77
CA GLN A 342 8.24 -28.95 19.14
C GLN A 342 8.42 -29.57 17.76
N SER A 343 9.66 -29.95 17.40
CA SER A 343 9.90 -30.78 16.23
C SER A 343 9.73 -32.28 16.54
N LEU A 344 9.50 -33.08 15.49
CA LEU A 344 9.49 -34.55 15.55
C LEU A 344 10.83 -35.15 16.01
N ASN A 345 11.90 -34.36 16.01
CA ASN A 345 13.24 -34.78 16.43
C ASN A 345 13.67 -34.17 17.80
N ASP A 346 12.73 -33.64 18.59
CA ASP A 346 12.97 -33.01 19.91
C ASP A 346 13.95 -31.81 19.86
N ASP A 347 13.93 -31.10 18.74
CA ASP A 347 14.72 -29.90 18.48
C ASP A 347 13.89 -28.63 18.64
N TYR A 348 14.55 -27.50 18.88
CA TYR A 348 13.92 -26.19 18.91
C TYR A 348 13.43 -25.77 17.52
N LEU A 349 12.14 -25.45 17.45
CA LEU A 349 11.43 -25.02 16.25
C LEU A 349 10.59 -23.79 16.60
N GLY A 350 10.72 -22.73 15.80
CA GLY A 350 9.86 -21.55 15.84
C GLY A 350 8.84 -21.58 14.72
N MET A 351 7.61 -21.13 14.98
CA MET A 351 6.57 -20.94 13.97
C MET A 351 5.85 -19.61 14.21
N ALA A 352 5.49 -18.89 13.16
CA ALA A 352 4.75 -17.63 13.28
C ALA A 352 3.76 -17.44 12.12
N VAL A 353 2.67 -16.72 12.40
CA VAL A 353 1.82 -16.08 11.39
C VAL A 353 1.83 -14.57 11.61
N PHE A 354 2.02 -13.82 10.53
CA PHE A 354 1.98 -12.36 10.50
C PHE A 354 0.69 -11.91 9.85
N PHE A 355 0.05 -10.90 10.42
CA PHE A 355 -1.21 -10.34 9.94
C PHE A 355 -1.28 -8.85 10.19
N ARG A 356 -2.14 -8.16 9.45
CA ARG A 356 -2.40 -6.73 9.65
C ARG A 356 -3.14 -6.51 10.97
N LYS A 357 -2.62 -5.62 11.81
CA LYS A 357 -3.23 -5.26 13.10
C LYS A 357 -4.69 -4.81 12.92
N GLY A 358 -4.98 -4.03 11.89
CA GLY A 358 -6.29 -3.45 11.66
C GLY A 358 -7.40 -4.47 11.40
N SER A 359 -7.06 -5.64 10.86
CA SER A 359 -8.01 -6.73 10.60
C SER A 359 -8.18 -7.68 11.79
N LEU A 360 -7.40 -7.53 12.86
CA LEU A 360 -7.46 -8.43 14.02
C LEU A 360 -8.73 -8.19 14.84
N GLU A 361 -9.58 -9.20 14.94
CA GLU A 361 -10.68 -9.21 15.91
C GLU A 361 -10.16 -9.60 17.30
N LYS A 362 -9.46 -10.74 17.40
CA LYS A 362 -8.91 -11.26 18.66
C LYS A 362 -7.85 -12.32 18.44
N ILE A 363 -6.98 -12.48 19.43
CA ILE A 363 -6.07 -13.62 19.55
C ILE A 363 -6.70 -14.61 20.54
N THR A 364 -6.73 -15.89 20.16
CA THR A 364 -7.37 -16.95 20.96
C THR A 364 -6.72 -18.31 20.69
N GLN A 365 -7.31 -19.38 21.22
CA GLN A 365 -6.86 -20.75 21.03
C GLN A 365 -8.01 -21.74 21.16
N ASP A 366 -7.86 -22.89 20.53
CA ASP A 366 -8.67 -24.08 20.81
C ASP A 366 -7.78 -25.23 21.36
N ASP A 367 -8.30 -26.46 21.32
CA ASP A 367 -7.57 -27.64 21.82
C ASP A 367 -6.32 -27.97 20.98
N SER A 368 -6.29 -27.56 19.71
CA SER A 368 -5.28 -27.93 18.72
C SER A 368 -4.50 -26.74 18.16
N ASN A 369 -4.97 -25.51 18.33
CA ASN A 369 -4.45 -24.33 17.63
C ASN A 369 -4.27 -23.11 18.54
N TYR A 370 -3.22 -22.33 18.27
CA TYR A 370 -3.14 -20.91 18.57
C TYR A 370 -3.65 -20.13 17.35
N VAL A 371 -4.53 -19.15 17.54
CA VAL A 371 -5.31 -18.54 16.45
C VAL A 371 -5.33 -17.02 16.56
N ALA A 372 -5.07 -16.34 15.44
CA ALA A 372 -5.51 -14.98 15.21
C ALA A 372 -6.81 -15.03 14.41
N VAL A 373 -7.87 -14.46 14.98
CA VAL A 373 -9.17 -14.33 14.32
C VAL A 373 -9.20 -12.96 13.65
N VAL A 374 -9.37 -12.94 12.35
CA VAL A 374 -9.32 -11.75 11.51
C VAL A 374 -10.65 -11.55 10.78
N GLU A 375 -11.03 -10.29 10.61
CA GLU A 375 -12.25 -9.90 9.90
C GLU A 375 -11.86 -9.01 8.72
N THR A 376 -12.24 -9.44 7.52
CA THR A 376 -11.80 -8.84 6.25
C THR A 376 -12.73 -7.69 5.83
N GLY A 377 -14.03 -7.83 6.10
CA GLY A 377 -15.07 -6.90 5.61
C GLY A 377 -15.28 -6.95 4.09
N ASN A 378 -14.50 -7.76 3.36
CA ASN A 378 -14.48 -7.89 1.91
C ASN A 378 -14.20 -9.36 1.51
N THR A 379 -13.97 -9.61 0.22
CA THR A 379 -13.74 -10.95 -0.32
C THR A 379 -12.28 -11.39 -0.32
N GLY A 380 -11.32 -10.52 -0.02
CA GLY A 380 -9.89 -10.81 -0.14
C GLY A 380 -9.16 -10.69 1.21
N TYR A 381 -8.17 -11.53 1.47
CA TYR A 381 -7.31 -11.38 2.64
C TYR A 381 -5.91 -11.96 2.42
N ASP A 382 -4.90 -11.24 2.91
CA ASP A 382 -3.52 -11.65 2.79
C ASP A 382 -2.81 -11.70 4.14
N TYR A 383 -1.90 -12.67 4.29
CA TYR A 383 -1.09 -12.83 5.49
C TYR A 383 0.22 -13.59 5.17
N TYR A 384 1.15 -13.62 6.12
CA TYR A 384 2.38 -14.40 5.97
C TYR A 384 2.51 -15.45 7.08
N PHE A 385 3.24 -16.53 6.81
CA PHE A 385 3.69 -17.43 7.85
C PHE A 385 5.16 -17.82 7.65
N CYS A 386 5.83 -18.23 8.74
CA CYS A 386 7.19 -18.75 8.66
C CYS A 386 7.49 -19.77 9.75
N SER A 387 8.60 -20.47 9.59
CA SER A 387 9.20 -21.34 10.57
C SER A 387 10.73 -21.25 10.54
N THR A 388 11.37 -21.53 11.68
CA THR A 388 12.83 -21.54 11.83
C THR A 388 13.26 -22.73 12.67
N TRP A 389 14.39 -23.35 12.33
CA TRP A 389 14.87 -24.56 13.01
C TRP A 389 16.30 -24.43 13.50
N GLU A 390 16.62 -24.93 14.70
CA GLU A 390 17.96 -24.76 15.28
C GLU A 390 19.09 -25.46 14.49
N LYS A 391 18.76 -26.46 13.66
CA LYS A 391 19.75 -27.23 12.87
C LYS A 391 19.90 -26.74 11.43
N GLU A 392 19.14 -25.76 11.00
CA GLU A 392 19.36 -25.17 9.68
C GLU A 392 20.68 -24.39 9.66
N PRO A 393 21.29 -24.15 8.47
CA PRO A 393 22.51 -23.37 8.39
C PRO A 393 22.31 -21.94 8.95
N ASN A 394 23.11 -21.57 9.95
CA ASN A 394 22.94 -20.35 10.75
C ASN A 394 21.57 -20.27 11.49
N GLY A 395 21.06 -21.43 11.90
CA GLY A 395 19.76 -21.55 12.55
C GLY A 395 19.63 -20.80 13.86
N ILE A 396 18.38 -20.46 14.17
CA ILE A 396 18.00 -19.76 15.39
C ILE A 396 17.87 -20.79 16.52
N GLY A 397 18.67 -20.65 17.58
CA GLY A 397 18.73 -21.60 18.70
C GLY A 397 18.15 -21.10 20.02
N SER A 398 17.50 -19.93 20.06
CA SER A 398 16.92 -19.36 21.29
C SER A 398 15.63 -18.59 21.03
N LYS A 399 14.77 -18.51 22.06
CA LYS A 399 13.49 -17.78 22.00
C LYS A 399 13.73 -16.30 21.73
N GLU A 400 14.74 -15.71 22.36
CA GLU A 400 15.09 -14.30 22.23
C GLU A 400 15.54 -13.96 20.80
N ALA A 401 16.38 -14.81 20.20
CA ALA A 401 16.80 -14.63 18.81
C ALA A 401 15.65 -14.85 17.82
N PHE A 402 14.71 -15.74 18.13
CA PHE A 402 13.50 -15.94 17.33
C PHE A 402 12.58 -14.72 17.37
N VAL A 403 12.27 -14.19 18.56
CA VAL A 403 11.48 -12.96 18.71
C VAL A 403 12.15 -11.78 17.98
N ALA A 404 13.48 -11.60 18.14
CA ALA A 404 14.20 -10.56 17.42
C ALA A 404 14.17 -10.75 15.88
N TYR A 405 14.12 -11.99 15.40
CA TYR A 405 13.91 -12.27 13.98
C TYR A 405 12.50 -11.87 13.54
N LEU A 406 11.46 -12.26 14.29
CA LEU A 406 10.07 -11.91 13.98
C LEU A 406 9.85 -10.40 13.99
N ASP A 407 10.41 -9.68 14.96
CA ASP A 407 10.30 -8.23 15.04
C ASP A 407 10.92 -7.53 13.83
N ARG A 408 12.04 -8.06 13.31
CA ARG A 408 12.64 -7.58 12.06
C ARG A 408 11.76 -7.87 10.84
N GLN A 409 11.16 -9.06 10.74
CA GLN A 409 10.26 -9.36 9.61
C GLN A 409 9.00 -8.49 9.66
N MET A 410 8.42 -8.31 10.84
CA MET A 410 7.29 -7.40 11.07
C MET A 410 7.61 -5.97 10.62
N GLU A 411 8.78 -5.45 10.98
CA GLU A 411 9.21 -4.12 10.55
C GLU A 411 9.40 -4.06 9.03
N LYS A 412 10.08 -5.04 8.42
CA LYS A 412 10.27 -5.07 6.96
C LYS A 412 8.94 -5.06 6.18
N LEU A 413 7.94 -5.80 6.67
CA LEU A 413 6.60 -5.84 6.09
C LEU A 413 5.84 -4.51 6.28
N THR A 414 6.08 -3.81 7.39
CA THR A 414 5.42 -2.52 7.69
C THR A 414 6.12 -1.33 7.04
N LEU A 415 7.43 -1.41 6.85
CA LEU A 415 8.29 -0.36 6.31
C LEU A 415 9.06 -0.92 5.11
N PRO A 416 8.42 -1.05 3.93
CA PRO A 416 9.05 -1.63 2.75
C PRO A 416 10.18 -0.76 2.20
N VAL A 417 11.03 -1.33 1.34
CA VAL A 417 12.02 -0.55 0.56
C VAL A 417 11.32 0.53 -0.24
N ARG A 418 11.87 1.74 -0.21
CA ARG A 418 11.32 2.87 -0.95
C ARG A 418 11.69 2.77 -2.40
N ARG A 419 10.77 3.18 -3.26
CA ARG A 419 10.93 3.11 -4.71
C ARG A 419 10.57 4.44 -5.34
N GLU A 420 11.53 5.04 -6.02
CA GLU A 420 11.28 6.15 -6.93
C GLU A 420 11.44 5.63 -8.35
N VAL A 421 10.35 5.61 -9.11
CA VAL A 421 10.32 5.04 -10.48
C VAL A 421 10.13 6.17 -11.48
N VAL A 422 11.07 6.31 -12.40
CA VAL A 422 11.01 7.23 -13.54
C VAL A 422 11.01 6.43 -14.84
N THR A 423 9.87 6.39 -15.52
CA THR A 423 9.72 5.62 -16.76
C THR A 423 10.15 6.42 -18.00
N THR A 424 10.44 5.72 -19.11
CA THR A 424 10.64 6.37 -20.42
C THR A 424 9.40 7.17 -20.86
N LEU A 425 8.20 6.72 -20.48
CA LEU A 425 6.94 7.46 -20.69
C LEU A 425 6.93 8.78 -19.90
N ASP A 426 7.37 8.76 -18.64
CA ASP A 426 7.51 9.97 -17.84
C ASP A 426 8.48 10.95 -18.48
N LEU A 427 9.68 10.46 -18.85
CA LEU A 427 10.70 11.27 -19.50
C LEU A 427 10.23 11.89 -20.81
N ALA A 428 9.32 11.24 -21.55
CA ALA A 428 8.74 11.79 -22.77
C ALA A 428 7.65 12.84 -22.50
N ASN A 429 6.77 12.59 -21.51
CA ASN A 429 5.61 13.44 -21.24
C ASN A 429 5.89 14.64 -20.33
N LYS A 430 6.96 14.59 -19.53
CA LYS A 430 7.35 15.66 -18.61
C LYS A 430 8.19 16.76 -19.27
N GLN A 431 8.67 16.58 -20.51
CA GLN A 431 9.56 17.53 -21.19
C GLN A 431 8.93 18.91 -21.45
N GLY A 432 9.77 19.95 -21.46
CA GLY A 432 9.40 21.32 -21.81
C GLY A 432 9.09 22.20 -20.60
N PRO A 433 8.90 23.51 -20.81
CA PRO A 433 8.62 24.44 -19.72
C PRO A 433 7.20 24.25 -19.16
N LEU A 434 7.01 24.56 -17.87
CA LEU A 434 5.69 24.73 -17.29
C LEU A 434 5.00 25.95 -17.91
N THR A 435 3.80 25.77 -18.46
CA THR A 435 2.94 26.84 -18.98
C THR A 435 1.57 26.78 -18.31
N ALA A 436 0.76 27.84 -18.47
CA ALA A 436 -0.60 27.88 -17.96
C ALA A 436 -1.46 26.72 -18.51
N GLU A 437 -1.28 26.37 -19.79
CA GLU A 437 -2.00 25.28 -20.45
C GLU A 437 -1.57 23.91 -19.93
N ARG A 438 -0.27 23.71 -19.68
CA ARG A 438 0.23 22.44 -19.12
C ARG A 438 -0.21 22.23 -17.69
N ALA A 439 -0.16 23.27 -16.85
CA ALA A 439 -0.64 23.20 -15.48
C ALA A 439 -2.12 22.78 -15.45
N LEU A 440 -2.97 23.42 -16.24
CA LEU A 440 -4.39 23.05 -16.34
C LEU A 440 -4.61 21.68 -17.00
N GLY A 441 -3.77 21.33 -17.97
CA GLY A 441 -3.81 20.03 -18.64
C GLY A 441 -3.61 18.86 -17.67
N TYR A 442 -2.71 18.99 -16.70
CA TYR A 442 -2.53 17.98 -15.66
C TYR A 442 -3.76 17.85 -14.74
N SER A 443 -4.39 18.97 -14.35
CA SER A 443 -5.65 18.93 -13.59
C SER A 443 -6.78 18.20 -14.35
N VAL A 444 -6.88 18.45 -15.67
CA VAL A 444 -7.86 17.76 -16.54
C VAL A 444 -7.57 16.27 -16.62
N GLN A 445 -6.34 15.90 -16.98
CA GLN A 445 -5.96 14.51 -17.18
C GLN A 445 -6.02 13.70 -15.88
N MET A 446 -5.68 14.31 -14.73
CA MET A 446 -5.90 13.71 -13.41
C MET A 446 -7.39 13.48 -13.13
N SER A 447 -8.24 14.49 -13.37
CA SER A 447 -9.69 14.35 -13.18
C SER A 447 -10.28 13.21 -14.04
N GLU A 448 -9.84 13.11 -15.31
CA GLU A 448 -10.25 12.04 -16.22
C GLU A 448 -9.72 10.66 -15.79
N SER A 449 -8.50 10.61 -15.27
CA SER A 449 -7.88 9.38 -14.74
C SER A 449 -8.65 8.87 -13.52
N GLU A 450 -9.01 9.75 -12.57
CA GLU A 450 -9.83 9.37 -11.41
C GLU A 450 -11.24 8.94 -11.82
N MET A 451 -11.88 9.63 -12.75
CA MET A 451 -13.20 9.23 -13.25
C MET A 451 -13.17 7.84 -13.90
N LYS A 452 -12.09 7.53 -14.63
CA LYS A 452 -11.88 6.21 -15.22
C LYS A 452 -11.61 5.15 -14.14
N ARG A 453 -10.72 5.45 -13.19
CA ARG A 453 -10.28 4.51 -12.15
C ARG A 453 -11.39 4.19 -11.16
N LEU A 454 -12.11 5.21 -10.70
CA LEU A 454 -13.14 5.08 -9.67
C LEU A 454 -14.50 4.71 -10.27
N GLY A 455 -14.77 5.00 -11.54
CA GLY A 455 -16.14 4.96 -12.05
C GLY A 455 -17.00 5.89 -11.20
N TYR A 456 -18.04 5.37 -10.52
CA TYR A 456 -18.79 6.11 -9.48
C TYR A 456 -18.52 5.57 -8.06
N GLY A 457 -17.37 4.95 -7.82
CA GLY A 457 -17.01 4.24 -6.57
C GLY A 457 -17.15 5.06 -5.29
N LEU A 458 -17.05 6.38 -5.38
CA LEU A 458 -17.24 7.29 -4.22
C LEU A 458 -18.68 7.75 -4.01
N ALA A 459 -19.64 7.32 -4.84
CA ALA A 459 -21.06 7.57 -4.61
C ALA A 459 -21.61 6.63 -3.53
N LEU A 460 -22.71 7.01 -2.88
CA LEU A 460 -23.35 6.23 -1.82
C LEU A 460 -23.62 4.79 -2.28
N ASN A 461 -23.33 3.82 -1.40
CA ASN A 461 -23.49 2.38 -1.62
C ASN A 461 -22.61 1.78 -2.73
N GLN A 462 -21.60 2.50 -3.21
CA GLN A 462 -20.58 1.95 -4.12
C GLN A 462 -19.32 1.54 -3.34
N TYR A 463 -18.42 0.79 -3.98
CA TYR A 463 -17.15 0.37 -3.39
C TYR A 463 -16.10 1.49 -3.52
N ASP A 464 -15.58 1.96 -2.39
CA ASP A 464 -14.49 2.91 -2.26
C ASP A 464 -13.17 2.13 -2.12
N PRO A 465 -12.30 2.12 -3.15
CA PRO A 465 -11.06 1.36 -3.11
C PRO A 465 -10.05 1.91 -2.09
N ASP A 466 -10.05 3.20 -1.78
CA ASP A 466 -9.12 3.82 -0.82
C ASP A 466 -9.38 3.31 0.61
N ARG A 467 -10.66 3.03 0.92
CA ARG A 467 -11.13 2.56 2.23
C ARG A 467 -11.40 1.06 2.27
N GLU A 468 -11.21 0.35 1.16
CA GLU A 468 -11.48 -1.08 1.01
C GLU A 468 -12.90 -1.46 1.51
N GLY A 469 -13.92 -0.68 1.13
CA GLY A 469 -15.27 -0.89 1.63
C GLY A 469 -16.33 -0.01 0.99
N ILE A 470 -17.55 -0.04 1.52
CA ILE A 470 -18.63 0.81 1.01
C ILE A 470 -18.32 2.29 1.28
N ALA A 471 -18.47 3.12 0.25
CA ALA A 471 -18.28 4.56 0.30
C ALA A 471 -19.15 5.22 1.35
N LYS A 472 -18.58 6.20 2.05
CA LYS A 472 -19.20 6.91 3.18
C LYS A 472 -19.12 8.41 2.98
N TRP A 473 -20.02 9.13 3.66
CA TRP A 473 -19.91 10.58 3.81
C TRP A 473 -18.62 10.96 4.54
N THR A 474 -17.61 11.41 3.80
CA THR A 474 -16.28 11.74 4.32
C THR A 474 -15.70 12.96 3.61
N TYR A 475 -14.75 13.64 4.25
CA TYR A 475 -14.16 14.88 3.73
C TYR A 475 -13.43 14.70 2.40
N THR A 476 -12.86 13.53 2.14
CA THR A 476 -12.11 13.24 0.91
C THR A 476 -12.99 13.21 -0.32
N THR A 477 -14.20 12.65 -0.20
CA THR A 477 -15.18 12.66 -1.30
C THR A 477 -15.51 14.10 -1.69
N GLY A 478 -15.88 14.94 -0.72
CA GLY A 478 -16.20 16.35 -0.99
C GLY A 478 -15.02 17.15 -1.55
N LEU A 479 -13.81 16.90 -1.04
CA LEU A 479 -12.58 17.52 -1.53
C LEU A 479 -12.30 17.17 -2.99
N LEU A 480 -12.29 15.88 -3.34
CA LEU A 480 -11.99 15.45 -4.72
C LEU A 480 -13.07 15.94 -5.68
N MET A 481 -14.35 15.85 -5.29
CA MET A 481 -15.45 16.36 -6.13
C MET A 481 -15.34 17.88 -6.31
N GLN A 482 -14.97 18.63 -5.27
CA GLN A 482 -14.69 20.06 -5.39
C GLN A 482 -13.54 20.36 -6.37
N ALA A 483 -12.46 19.57 -6.34
CA ALA A 483 -11.33 19.76 -7.24
C ALA A 483 -11.69 19.49 -8.72
N ILE A 484 -12.45 18.42 -8.98
CA ILE A 484 -12.99 18.11 -10.32
C ILE A 484 -13.96 19.20 -10.78
N ASP A 485 -14.78 19.72 -9.87
CA ASP A 485 -15.69 20.85 -10.09
C ASP A 485 -14.92 22.15 -10.40
N ASP A 486 -13.78 22.41 -9.76
CA ASP A 486 -12.94 23.57 -10.09
C ASP A 486 -12.26 23.42 -11.47
N THR A 487 -11.81 22.21 -11.81
CA THR A 487 -11.29 21.90 -13.16
C THR A 487 -12.35 22.09 -14.23
N ALA A 488 -13.57 21.62 -13.97
CA ALA A 488 -14.71 21.79 -14.86
C ALA A 488 -15.02 23.27 -15.09
N ALA A 489 -14.80 24.14 -14.09
CA ALA A 489 -15.08 25.58 -14.19
C ALA A 489 -14.00 26.26 -15.05
N ALA A 490 -12.74 25.91 -14.79
CA ALA A 490 -11.59 26.43 -15.54
C ALA A 490 -11.59 26.02 -17.03
N THR A 491 -12.27 24.93 -17.38
CA THR A 491 -12.27 24.34 -18.74
C THR A 491 -13.62 24.31 -19.44
N GLN A 492 -14.70 24.68 -18.75
CA GLN A 492 -16.09 24.58 -19.25
C GLN A 492 -16.50 23.14 -19.62
N ARG A 493 -15.98 22.14 -18.91
CA ARG A 493 -16.27 20.70 -19.11
C ARG A 493 -17.49 20.25 -18.30
N ALA A 494 -18.64 20.13 -18.96
CA ALA A 494 -19.91 19.78 -18.32
C ALA A 494 -19.97 18.31 -17.82
N ASP A 495 -19.20 17.42 -18.44
CA ASP A 495 -19.08 16.01 -18.04
C ASP A 495 -18.39 15.86 -16.67
N LEU A 496 -17.27 16.56 -16.45
CA LEU A 496 -16.58 16.62 -15.15
C LEU A 496 -17.51 17.18 -14.06
N ARG A 497 -18.27 18.24 -14.38
CA ARG A 497 -19.27 18.82 -13.47
C ARG A 497 -20.33 17.81 -13.07
N SER A 498 -20.93 17.16 -14.08
CA SER A 498 -22.04 16.23 -13.89
C SER A 498 -21.61 15.01 -13.08
N TYR A 499 -20.36 14.58 -13.26
CA TYR A 499 -19.76 13.54 -12.45
C TYR A 499 -19.70 13.93 -10.96
N ALA A 500 -19.11 15.08 -10.64
CA ALA A 500 -18.99 15.58 -9.27
C ALA A 500 -20.36 15.79 -8.59
N ASP A 501 -21.29 16.42 -9.31
CA ASP A 501 -22.66 16.64 -8.83
C ASP A 501 -23.37 15.32 -8.52
N LYS A 502 -23.25 14.31 -9.39
CA LYS A 502 -23.91 13.02 -9.21
C LYS A 502 -23.36 12.25 -8.00
N VAL A 503 -22.04 12.26 -7.80
CA VAL A 503 -21.42 11.62 -6.62
C VAL A 503 -21.91 12.30 -5.35
N MET A 504 -21.84 13.63 -5.27
CA MET A 504 -22.23 14.35 -4.04
C MET A 504 -23.73 14.31 -3.77
N ASN A 505 -24.59 14.42 -4.78
CA ASN A 505 -26.04 14.32 -4.61
C ASN A 505 -26.48 12.93 -4.13
N SER A 506 -25.71 11.87 -4.38
CA SER A 506 -26.07 10.52 -3.94
C SER A 506 -26.18 10.36 -2.41
N TYR A 507 -25.59 11.27 -1.63
CA TYR A 507 -25.64 11.26 -0.18
C TYR A 507 -26.80 12.08 0.42
N VAL A 508 -27.50 12.90 -0.37
CA VAL A 508 -28.50 13.85 0.12
C VAL A 508 -29.89 13.44 -0.34
N GLU A 509 -30.73 13.08 0.63
CA GLU A 509 -32.14 12.75 0.42
C GLU A 509 -32.97 14.01 0.12
N GLU A 510 -34.19 13.81 -0.39
CA GLU A 510 -35.09 14.92 -0.76
C GLU A 510 -35.53 15.80 0.42
N ASP A 511 -35.48 15.27 1.66
CA ASP A 511 -35.75 16.03 2.87
C ASP A 511 -34.52 16.73 3.47
N GLY A 512 -33.36 16.63 2.81
CA GLY A 512 -32.08 17.18 3.27
C GLY A 512 -31.30 16.27 4.23
N THR A 513 -31.79 15.07 4.54
CA THR A 513 -31.04 14.08 5.31
C THR A 513 -29.75 13.70 4.57
N ILE A 514 -28.62 13.67 5.29
CA ILE A 514 -27.33 13.22 4.75
C ILE A 514 -27.07 11.78 5.20
N THR A 515 -27.09 10.85 4.25
CA THR A 515 -26.83 9.44 4.53
C THR A 515 -25.37 9.22 4.94
N GLY A 516 -25.16 8.57 6.10
CA GLY A 516 -23.83 8.31 6.67
C GLY A 516 -23.28 9.42 7.58
N TYR A 517 -23.97 10.56 7.69
CA TYR A 517 -23.61 11.63 8.60
C TYR A 517 -24.10 11.36 10.04
N ASN A 518 -23.26 11.64 11.04
CA ASN A 518 -23.62 11.47 12.46
C ASN A 518 -23.23 12.70 13.29
N ALA A 519 -24.19 13.60 13.52
CA ALA A 519 -24.00 14.82 14.30
C ALA A 519 -23.53 14.58 15.75
N LYS A 520 -23.93 13.45 16.38
CA LYS A 520 -23.56 13.13 17.77
C LYS A 520 -22.08 12.78 17.95
N SER A 521 -21.39 12.47 16.86
CA SER A 521 -19.95 12.22 16.90
C SER A 521 -19.14 13.50 17.08
N PHE A 522 -19.76 14.68 16.84
CA PHE A 522 -19.09 15.97 16.72
C PHE A 522 -17.78 15.85 15.95
N ASN A 523 -17.79 15.09 14.86
CA ASN A 523 -16.61 14.88 14.04
C ASN A 523 -16.49 16.04 13.05
N ILE A 524 -15.47 16.88 13.19
CA ILE A 524 -15.28 18.04 12.31
C ILE A 524 -14.99 17.62 10.86
N ASP A 525 -14.42 16.44 10.63
CA ASP A 525 -14.15 15.90 9.29
C ASP A 525 -15.44 15.70 8.47
N MET A 526 -16.57 15.45 9.13
CA MET A 526 -17.85 15.27 8.44
C MET A 526 -18.42 16.59 7.89
N ILE A 527 -17.83 17.74 8.24
CA ILE A 527 -18.31 19.06 7.82
C ILE A 527 -17.78 19.44 6.43
N ASN A 528 -16.54 19.04 6.09
CA ASN A 528 -15.82 19.52 4.90
C ASN A 528 -16.61 19.32 3.59
N SER A 529 -17.29 18.18 3.45
CA SER A 529 -18.09 17.87 2.26
C SER A 529 -19.33 18.75 2.10
N GLY A 530 -19.73 19.44 3.16
CA GLY A 530 -20.74 20.50 3.13
C GLY A 530 -20.37 21.67 2.21
N LYS A 531 -19.08 21.92 1.97
CA LYS A 531 -18.63 22.95 1.01
C LYS A 531 -19.20 22.72 -0.39
N PHE A 532 -19.28 21.44 -0.80
CA PHE A 532 -19.87 21.09 -2.09
C PHE A 532 -21.39 21.22 -2.09
N LEU A 533 -22.07 20.96 -0.97
CA LEU A 533 -23.51 21.17 -0.85
C LEU A 533 -23.90 22.64 -1.01
N LEU A 534 -23.09 23.56 -0.46
CA LEU A 534 -23.28 25.00 -0.67
C LEU A 534 -23.17 25.38 -2.15
N ARG A 535 -22.19 24.82 -2.87
CA ARG A 535 -22.05 25.01 -4.32
C ARG A 535 -23.27 24.47 -5.10
N LEU A 536 -23.77 23.29 -4.73
CA LEU A 536 -24.98 22.71 -5.32
C LEU A 536 -26.20 23.63 -5.10
N TRP A 537 -26.36 24.17 -3.88
CA TRP A 537 -27.41 25.14 -3.58
C TRP A 537 -27.24 26.44 -4.38
N GLU A 538 -26.02 26.99 -4.46
CA GLU A 538 -25.76 28.23 -5.20
C GLU A 538 -26.16 28.12 -6.67
N ARG A 539 -25.91 26.97 -7.29
CA ARG A 539 -26.24 26.68 -8.69
C ARG A 539 -27.72 26.34 -8.90
N SER A 540 -28.28 25.46 -8.10
CA SER A 540 -29.62 24.89 -8.33
C SER A 540 -30.74 25.64 -7.63
N LYS A 541 -30.44 26.30 -6.50
CA LYS A 541 -31.40 26.83 -5.53
C LYS A 541 -32.36 25.78 -4.98
N ASP A 542 -31.99 24.50 -5.05
CA ASP A 542 -32.75 23.40 -4.46
C ASP A 542 -32.57 23.40 -2.94
N GLU A 543 -33.69 23.48 -2.22
CA GLU A 543 -33.72 23.68 -0.78
C GLU A 543 -33.15 22.49 0.00
N LYS A 544 -33.15 21.28 -0.56
CA LYS A 544 -32.61 20.10 0.13
C LYS A 544 -31.12 20.25 0.48
N TYR A 545 -30.35 20.94 -0.37
CA TYR A 545 -28.93 21.19 -0.10
C TYR A 545 -28.72 22.24 1.00
N LYS A 546 -29.63 23.21 1.11
CA LYS A 546 -29.63 24.17 2.22
C LYS A 546 -30.00 23.49 3.53
N ILE A 547 -31.04 22.66 3.55
CA ILE A 547 -31.44 21.87 4.73
C ILE A 547 -30.31 20.92 5.16
N ALA A 548 -29.68 20.22 4.22
CA ALA A 548 -28.51 19.39 4.51
C ALA A 548 -27.37 20.20 5.14
N SER A 549 -27.09 21.39 4.60
CA SER A 549 -26.06 22.29 5.13
C SER A 549 -26.45 22.86 6.51
N GLU A 550 -27.73 23.08 6.79
CA GLU A 550 -28.25 23.49 8.10
C GLU A 550 -27.94 22.44 9.18
N HIS A 551 -28.03 21.14 8.86
CA HIS A 551 -27.64 20.07 9.79
C HIS A 551 -26.14 20.13 10.15
N LEU A 552 -25.27 20.35 9.17
CA LEU A 552 -23.83 20.50 9.39
C LEU A 552 -23.51 21.77 10.21
N ARG A 553 -24.17 22.88 9.90
CA ARG A 553 -24.06 24.14 10.64
C ARG A 553 -24.54 24.00 12.09
N ALA A 554 -25.63 23.26 12.32
CA ALA A 554 -26.15 23.00 13.66
C ALA A 554 -25.13 22.24 14.53
N GLN A 555 -24.43 21.25 13.96
CA GLN A 555 -23.31 20.61 14.67
C GLN A 555 -22.25 21.63 15.08
N LEU A 556 -21.86 22.56 14.19
CA LEU A 556 -20.86 23.59 14.53
C LEU A 556 -21.34 24.57 15.61
N ALA A 557 -22.64 24.82 15.73
CA ALA A 557 -23.18 25.66 16.80
C ALA A 557 -23.01 25.00 18.18
N ASP A 558 -23.26 23.70 18.26
CA ASP A 558 -23.20 22.92 19.50
C ASP A 558 -21.87 22.18 19.71
N HIS A 559 -20.90 22.36 18.81
CA HIS A 559 -19.65 21.61 18.81
C HIS A 559 -18.82 21.94 20.07
N PRO A 560 -18.29 20.93 20.78
CA PRO A 560 -17.39 21.15 21.91
C PRO A 560 -16.16 21.99 21.55
N ARG A 561 -15.70 22.80 22.51
CA ARG A 561 -14.58 23.71 22.32
C ARG A 561 -13.59 23.63 23.48
N THR A 562 -12.34 23.98 23.21
CA THR A 562 -11.32 24.25 24.24
C THR A 562 -11.73 25.45 25.10
N SER A 563 -11.02 25.68 26.21
CA SER A 563 -11.29 26.81 27.09
C SER A 563 -11.11 28.17 26.39
N GLU A 564 -10.29 28.22 25.34
CA GLU A 564 -10.10 29.39 24.49
C GLU A 564 -11.07 29.47 23.31
N GLY A 565 -12.00 28.52 23.16
CA GLY A 565 -13.06 28.56 22.15
C GLY A 565 -12.73 27.91 20.81
N ALA A 566 -11.59 27.22 20.69
CA ALA A 566 -11.28 26.46 19.48
C ALA A 566 -12.05 25.14 19.43
N PHE A 567 -12.51 24.71 18.27
CA PHE A 567 -13.25 23.46 18.11
C PHE A 567 -12.40 22.25 18.50
N TRP A 568 -12.98 21.32 19.25
CA TRP A 568 -12.39 19.99 19.38
C TRP A 568 -12.35 19.33 18.01
N HIS A 569 -11.32 18.53 17.75
CA HIS A 569 -11.23 17.82 16.49
C HIS A 569 -12.40 16.83 16.35
N LYS A 570 -12.69 16.04 17.41
CA LYS A 570 -13.86 15.15 17.51
C LYS A 570 -14.32 15.00 18.96
N GLN A 571 -15.54 14.52 19.19
CA GLN A 571 -16.00 14.14 20.54
C GLN A 571 -15.06 13.14 21.24
N ILE A 572 -14.44 12.24 20.47
CA ILE A 572 -13.49 11.23 20.97
C ILE A 572 -12.08 11.80 21.23
N TYR A 573 -11.81 13.04 20.82
CA TYR A 573 -10.56 13.77 21.02
C TYR A 573 -10.83 15.03 21.84
N PRO A 574 -11.21 14.88 23.13
CA PRO A 574 -11.55 16.02 23.96
C PRO A 574 -10.34 16.96 24.13
N ASN A 575 -10.62 18.26 24.15
CA ASN A 575 -9.64 19.34 24.37
C ASN A 575 -8.54 19.47 23.31
N GLN A 576 -8.71 18.82 22.15
CA GLN A 576 -7.68 18.75 21.12
C GLN A 576 -8.04 19.60 19.89
N LEU A 577 -7.12 20.49 19.50
CA LEU A 577 -7.13 21.19 18.22
C LEU A 577 -6.08 20.57 17.31
N TRP A 578 -6.49 20.11 16.13
CA TRP A 578 -5.59 19.62 15.08
C TRP A 578 -5.68 20.56 13.88
N LEU A 579 -4.56 20.77 13.18
CA LEU A 579 -4.51 21.65 12.02
C LEU A 579 -5.51 21.24 10.92
N ASP A 580 -5.71 19.94 10.75
CA ASP A 580 -6.68 19.31 9.86
C ASP A 580 -8.08 19.90 10.07
N GLY A 581 -8.52 19.96 11.34
CA GLY A 581 -9.85 20.42 11.71
C GLY A 581 -10.16 21.85 11.28
N VAL A 582 -9.13 22.69 11.15
CA VAL A 582 -9.26 24.07 10.66
C VAL A 582 -9.78 24.06 9.22
N TYR A 583 -9.23 23.21 8.35
CA TYR A 583 -9.74 23.08 6.97
C TYR A 583 -11.10 22.40 6.90
N MET A 584 -11.33 21.39 7.75
CA MET A 584 -12.56 20.61 7.67
C MET A 584 -13.80 21.45 8.03
N GLY A 585 -13.65 22.41 8.96
CA GLY A 585 -14.77 23.22 9.45
C GLY A 585 -14.82 24.65 8.91
N MET A 586 -13.69 25.38 8.88
CA MET A 586 -13.75 26.85 8.82
C MET A 586 -14.15 27.41 7.45
N PRO A 587 -13.66 26.87 6.31
CA PRO A 587 -14.14 27.29 5.00
C PRO A 587 -15.65 27.05 4.83
N PHE A 588 -16.19 25.93 5.32
CA PHE A 588 -17.63 25.67 5.32
C PHE A 588 -18.38 26.69 6.17
N LEU A 589 -17.93 26.94 7.41
CA LEU A 589 -18.58 27.89 8.31
C LEU A 589 -18.62 29.31 7.72
N ALA A 590 -17.51 29.76 7.15
CA ALA A 590 -17.41 31.07 6.51
C ALA A 590 -18.35 31.18 5.30
N HIS A 591 -18.37 30.17 4.41
CA HIS A 591 -19.26 30.15 3.24
C HIS A 591 -20.73 30.10 3.64
N TYR A 592 -21.10 29.20 4.55
CA TYR A 592 -22.47 29.09 5.06
C TYR A 592 -22.94 30.41 5.67
N SER A 593 -22.11 31.00 6.55
CA SER A 593 -22.46 32.24 7.23
C SER A 593 -22.62 33.41 6.27
N GLN A 594 -21.77 33.49 5.23
CA GLN A 594 -21.89 34.49 4.18
C GLN A 594 -23.19 34.35 3.37
N LEU A 595 -23.67 33.13 3.14
CA LEU A 595 -24.89 32.87 2.37
C LEU A 595 -26.17 33.07 3.18
N PHE A 596 -26.17 32.69 4.46
CA PHE A 596 -27.40 32.52 5.24
C PHE A 596 -27.44 33.30 6.56
N GLU A 597 -26.33 33.88 7.01
CA GLU A 597 -26.20 34.51 8.33
C GLU A 597 -25.45 35.86 8.28
N ASP A 598 -25.45 36.54 7.12
CA ASP A 598 -24.81 37.84 6.87
C ASP A 598 -23.32 37.91 7.27
N GLY A 599 -22.60 36.78 7.22
CA GLY A 599 -21.18 36.68 7.58
C GLY A 599 -20.89 36.84 9.08
N SER A 600 -21.88 36.59 9.94
CA SER A 600 -21.78 36.74 11.41
C SER A 600 -20.74 35.83 12.07
N GLU A 601 -20.40 34.69 11.46
CA GLU A 601 -19.42 33.71 12.00
C GLU A 601 -17.99 33.93 11.50
N ALA A 602 -17.74 34.99 10.74
CA ALA A 602 -16.41 35.34 10.24
C ALA A 602 -15.35 35.45 11.36
N LYS A 603 -15.73 36.00 12.53
CA LYS A 603 -14.85 36.07 13.70
C LYS A 603 -14.53 34.69 14.26
N THR A 604 -15.53 33.81 14.35
CA THR A 604 -15.35 32.42 14.81
C THR A 604 -14.40 31.68 13.88
N ALA A 605 -14.56 31.83 12.57
CA ALA A 605 -13.69 31.20 11.58
C ALA A 605 -12.23 31.67 11.71
N VAL A 606 -12.00 32.97 11.88
CA VAL A 606 -10.64 33.53 12.04
C VAL A 606 -10.00 33.17 13.38
N HIS A 607 -10.81 33.03 14.44
CA HIS A 607 -10.32 32.69 15.78
C HIS A 607 -9.59 31.34 15.83
N GLU A 608 -10.02 30.34 15.06
CA GLU A 608 -9.30 29.04 14.96
C GLU A 608 -7.83 29.23 14.54
N PHE A 609 -7.58 30.11 13.56
CA PHE A 609 -6.23 30.39 13.09
C PHE A 609 -5.41 31.13 14.15
N GLU A 610 -6.02 32.05 14.90
CA GLU A 610 -5.35 32.76 15.98
C GLU A 610 -4.92 31.81 17.11
N ILE A 611 -5.77 30.85 17.48
CA ILE A 611 -5.45 29.83 18.49
C ILE A 611 -4.38 28.86 18.00
N ALA A 612 -4.50 28.37 16.76
CA ALA A 612 -3.46 27.52 16.16
C ALA A 612 -2.10 28.26 16.11
N ARG A 613 -2.08 29.52 15.65
CA ARG A 613 -0.86 30.35 15.62
C ARG A 613 -0.29 30.63 17.00
N LYS A 614 -1.13 30.73 18.04
CA LYS A 614 -0.71 30.98 19.41
C LYS A 614 -0.05 29.76 20.05
N HIS A 615 -0.62 28.58 19.87
CA HIS A 615 -0.18 27.37 20.59
C HIS A 615 0.69 26.45 19.75
N MET A 616 0.41 26.32 18.46
CA MET A 616 0.97 25.24 17.62
C MET A 616 2.16 25.69 16.77
N ARG A 617 2.36 27.00 16.61
CA ARG A 617 3.50 27.53 15.85
C ARG A 617 4.79 27.46 16.67
N ASP A 618 5.81 26.81 16.13
CA ASP A 618 7.15 26.90 16.70
C ASP A 618 7.77 28.29 16.45
N SER A 619 8.42 28.81 17.49
CA SER A 619 9.04 30.14 17.44
C SER A 619 10.35 30.16 16.66
N LYS A 620 11.03 29.02 16.49
CA LYS A 620 12.34 28.95 15.84
C LYS A 620 12.21 28.72 14.33
N THR A 621 11.44 27.72 13.92
CA THR A 621 11.26 27.34 12.51
C THR A 621 10.11 28.11 11.85
N GLY A 622 9.10 28.49 12.66
CA GLY A 622 7.86 29.06 12.16
C GLY A 622 6.85 28.04 11.63
N LEU A 623 7.20 26.75 11.64
CA LEU A 623 6.32 25.63 11.30
C LEU A 623 5.31 25.37 12.41
N TYR A 624 4.26 24.60 12.09
CA TYR A 624 3.17 24.28 13.01
C TYR A 624 3.17 22.79 13.34
N TYR A 625 3.13 22.47 14.63
CA TYR A 625 2.92 21.09 15.09
C TYR A 625 1.54 20.59 14.67
N HIS A 626 1.42 19.29 14.40
CA HIS A 626 0.16 18.67 13.95
C HIS A 626 -1.03 18.93 14.91
N GLY A 627 -0.83 18.70 16.21
CA GLY A 627 -1.91 18.77 17.20
C GLY A 627 -1.51 19.44 18.51
N TRP A 628 -2.51 20.00 19.18
CA TRP A 628 -2.42 20.54 20.53
C TRP A 628 -3.54 19.99 21.40
N ASP A 629 -3.18 19.38 22.52
CA ASP A 629 -4.09 18.97 23.60
C ASP A 629 -3.99 19.96 24.76
N GLU A 630 -5.03 20.78 24.95
CA GLU A 630 -5.08 21.76 26.04
C GLU A 630 -4.97 21.09 27.42
N SER A 631 -5.49 19.88 27.56
CA SER A 631 -5.48 19.12 28.82
C SER A 631 -4.13 18.42 29.09
N ARG A 632 -3.35 18.16 28.04
CA ARG A 632 -2.05 17.46 28.06
C ARG A 632 -2.13 16.02 28.59
N GLU A 633 -3.33 15.45 28.56
CA GLU A 633 -3.62 14.10 29.05
C GLU A 633 -3.17 13.04 28.04
N GLN A 634 -3.20 13.36 26.75
CA GLN A 634 -2.78 12.43 25.71
C GLN A 634 -1.30 12.02 25.84
N SER A 635 -0.98 10.79 25.43
CA SER A 635 0.38 10.23 25.51
C SER A 635 1.37 10.98 24.61
N TRP A 636 0.93 11.40 23.43
CA TRP A 636 1.70 12.18 22.46
C TRP A 636 1.91 13.64 22.87
N ALA A 637 1.09 14.16 23.79
CA ALA A 637 1.10 15.57 24.15
C ALA A 637 2.24 15.89 25.11
N ASP A 638 3.09 16.85 24.74
CA ASP A 638 4.13 17.38 25.62
C ASP A 638 3.51 17.89 26.92
N LYS A 639 4.08 17.48 28.05
CA LYS A 639 3.49 17.74 29.38
C LYS A 639 3.53 19.22 29.79
N LYS A 640 4.29 20.07 29.10
CA LYS A 640 4.38 21.52 29.35
C LYS A 640 3.56 22.33 28.36
N THR A 641 3.55 21.97 27.08
CA THR A 641 2.94 22.77 26.01
C THR A 641 1.62 22.16 25.52
N GLY A 642 1.45 20.85 25.62
CA GLY A 642 0.34 20.09 25.03
C GLY A 642 0.54 19.74 23.56
N LEU A 643 1.71 20.03 22.97
CA LEU A 643 1.97 19.86 21.55
C LEU A 643 2.34 18.42 21.18
N SER A 644 2.00 18.01 19.96
CA SER A 644 2.58 16.83 19.31
C SER A 644 4.06 17.03 18.99
N ALA A 645 4.79 15.94 18.70
CA ALA A 645 6.24 15.99 18.57
C ALA A 645 6.74 16.55 17.21
N GLU A 646 5.98 16.39 16.12
CA GLU A 646 6.48 16.62 14.76
C GLU A 646 5.67 17.66 13.96
N PHE A 647 6.34 18.27 12.98
CA PHE A 647 5.75 19.14 11.96
C PHE A 647 5.28 18.31 10.75
N TRP A 648 4.17 17.60 10.93
CA TRP A 648 3.60 16.78 9.86
C TRP A 648 3.07 17.64 8.72
N ALA A 649 3.57 17.38 7.51
CA ALA A 649 3.38 18.25 6.37
C ALA A 649 1.92 18.40 5.94
N ARG A 650 1.15 17.31 5.84
CA ARG A 650 -0.25 17.41 5.40
C ARG A 650 -1.15 18.10 6.42
N GLY A 651 -0.94 17.88 7.72
CA GLY A 651 -1.64 18.65 8.76
C GLY A 651 -1.43 20.15 8.55
N TYR A 652 -0.19 20.56 8.29
CA TYR A 652 0.11 21.97 7.96
C TYR A 652 -0.47 22.41 6.61
N GLY A 653 -0.50 21.54 5.61
CA GLY A 653 -1.13 21.78 4.31
C GLY A 653 -2.62 22.09 4.42
N TRP A 654 -3.36 21.38 5.27
CA TRP A 654 -4.76 21.70 5.54
C TRP A 654 -4.94 23.11 6.09
N TYR A 655 -4.11 23.48 7.06
CA TYR A 655 -4.11 24.83 7.62
C TYR A 655 -3.85 25.90 6.55
N THR A 656 -2.94 25.66 5.60
CA THR A 656 -2.63 26.62 4.54
C THR A 656 -3.75 26.74 3.51
N MET A 657 -4.39 25.63 3.11
CA MET A 657 -5.58 25.67 2.26
C MET A 657 -6.71 26.45 2.94
N ALA A 658 -6.92 26.23 4.24
CA ALA A 658 -7.97 26.89 5.01
C ALA A 658 -7.77 28.42 5.04
N LEU A 659 -6.52 28.89 5.14
CA LEU A 659 -6.20 30.33 5.14
C LEU A 659 -6.76 31.03 3.90
N VAL A 660 -6.55 30.46 2.70
CA VAL A 660 -7.01 31.07 1.44
C VAL A 660 -8.48 30.81 1.18
N ASP A 661 -9.02 29.66 1.54
CA ASP A 661 -10.43 29.33 1.28
C ASP A 661 -11.40 30.09 2.18
N VAL A 662 -11.03 30.38 3.43
CA VAL A 662 -11.85 31.25 4.30
C VAL A 662 -11.90 32.68 3.76
N MET A 663 -10.81 33.17 3.15
CA MET A 663 -10.74 34.54 2.63
C MET A 663 -11.72 34.84 1.50
N ASP A 664 -12.19 33.82 0.77
CA ASP A 664 -13.21 33.94 -0.29
C ASP A 664 -14.57 34.38 0.28
N PHE A 665 -14.83 34.08 1.56
CA PHE A 665 -16.13 34.29 2.19
C PHE A 665 -16.10 35.28 3.36
N LEU A 666 -14.94 35.82 3.72
CA LEU A 666 -14.84 36.91 4.70
C LEU A 666 -15.32 38.24 4.08
N PRO A 667 -16.33 38.91 4.65
CA PRO A 667 -16.83 40.17 4.09
C PRO A 667 -15.73 41.23 3.97
N GLU A 668 -15.69 41.96 2.86
CA GLU A 668 -14.71 43.05 2.64
C GLU A 668 -14.76 44.14 3.73
N SER A 669 -15.92 44.30 4.37
CA SER A 669 -16.12 45.22 5.50
C SER A 669 -15.32 44.82 6.74
N GLN A 670 -14.97 43.54 6.91
CA GLN A 670 -14.24 43.00 8.05
C GLN A 670 -12.72 43.11 7.86
N LYS A 671 -12.24 44.35 7.67
CA LYS A 671 -10.84 44.65 7.28
C LYS A 671 -9.79 44.13 8.28
N ASP A 672 -10.07 44.19 9.58
CA ASP A 672 -9.12 43.76 10.61
C ASP A 672 -8.93 42.24 10.63
N LEU A 673 -10.01 41.48 10.40
CA LEU A 673 -9.93 40.02 10.26
C LEU A 673 -9.15 39.64 9.01
N ARG A 674 -9.48 40.25 7.86
CA ARG A 674 -8.75 40.03 6.60
C ARG A 674 -7.26 40.37 6.73
N LYS A 675 -6.92 41.47 7.41
CA LYS A 675 -5.52 41.86 7.68
C LYS A 675 -4.79 40.84 8.56
N THR A 676 -5.48 40.26 9.54
CA THR A 676 -4.94 39.21 10.40
C THR A 676 -4.61 37.96 9.58
N MET A 677 -5.54 37.51 8.74
CA MET A 677 -5.34 36.38 7.83
C MET A 677 -4.17 36.62 6.87
N ILE A 678 -4.08 37.79 6.23
CA ILE A 678 -2.96 38.12 5.33
C ILE A 678 -1.62 38.06 6.07
N LYS A 679 -1.55 38.58 7.31
CA LYS A 679 -0.33 38.48 8.12
C LYS A 679 0.07 37.03 8.38
N LEU A 680 -0.90 36.17 8.71
CA LEU A 680 -0.66 34.73 8.89
C LEU A 680 -0.14 34.08 7.61
N MET A 681 -0.73 34.41 6.46
CA MET A 681 -0.30 33.88 5.16
C MET A 681 1.17 34.21 4.87
N VAL A 682 1.61 35.44 5.15
CA VAL A 682 3.02 35.84 4.97
C VAL A 682 3.94 35.03 5.89
N GLU A 683 3.59 34.87 7.16
CA GLU A 683 4.37 34.09 8.13
C GLU A 683 4.48 32.61 7.71
N VAL A 684 3.37 32.04 7.23
CA VAL A 684 3.30 30.66 6.75
C VAL A 684 4.13 30.48 5.48
N ALA A 685 3.95 31.36 4.47
CA ALA A 685 4.69 31.30 3.22
C ALA A 685 6.21 31.43 3.43
N ASP A 686 6.64 32.35 4.31
CA ASP A 686 8.06 32.47 4.67
C ASP A 686 8.61 31.17 5.30
N SER A 687 7.84 30.51 6.18
CA SER A 687 8.27 29.23 6.79
C SER A 687 8.35 28.08 5.78
N LEU A 688 7.37 27.97 4.87
CA LEU A 688 7.32 26.90 3.87
C LEU A 688 8.43 27.03 2.83
N VAL A 689 8.69 28.24 2.33
CA VAL A 689 9.82 28.47 1.40
C VAL A 689 11.15 28.19 2.10
N GLY A 690 11.25 28.43 3.41
CA GLY A 690 12.46 28.13 4.18
C GLY A 690 12.79 26.64 4.31
N VAL A 691 11.82 25.75 4.10
CA VAL A 691 11.99 24.28 4.19
C VAL A 691 11.63 23.56 2.88
N GLN A 692 11.50 24.30 1.77
CA GLN A 692 11.30 23.72 0.45
C GLN A 692 12.58 22.99 0.03
N ASP A 693 12.43 21.76 -0.45
CA ASP A 693 13.55 20.96 -0.90
C ASP A 693 14.28 21.64 -2.08
N PRO A 694 15.61 21.86 -1.99
CA PRO A 694 16.34 22.58 -3.01
C PRO A 694 16.51 21.78 -4.31
N ASP A 695 16.41 20.46 -4.28
CA ASP A 695 16.67 19.61 -5.45
C ASP A 695 15.39 19.36 -6.25
N THR A 696 14.33 18.91 -5.58
CA THR A 696 13.03 18.59 -6.18
C THR A 696 12.09 19.80 -6.23
N GLY A 697 12.21 20.74 -5.28
CA GLY A 697 11.23 21.80 -5.08
C GLY A 697 9.99 21.39 -4.28
N THR A 698 9.91 20.16 -3.81
CA THR A 698 8.77 19.64 -3.03
C THR A 698 9.04 19.74 -1.52
N TRP A 699 8.20 19.12 -0.68
CA TRP A 699 8.32 19.15 0.77
C TRP A 699 8.27 17.75 1.36
N TYR A 700 9.02 17.53 2.45
CA TYR A 700 9.09 16.26 3.16
C TYR A 700 7.89 16.02 4.08
N GLN A 701 7.51 14.76 4.28
CA GLN A 701 6.44 14.31 5.19
C GLN A 701 6.60 14.88 6.62
N VAL A 702 7.84 14.89 7.15
CA VAL A 702 8.21 15.67 8.33
C VAL A 702 9.16 16.78 7.89
N LEU A 703 8.66 18.03 7.98
CA LEU A 703 9.21 19.17 7.26
C LEU A 703 10.64 19.58 7.65
N ASP A 704 11.05 19.34 8.90
CA ASP A 704 12.33 19.81 9.44
C ASP A 704 13.41 18.71 9.51
N LYS A 705 13.15 17.53 8.92
CA LYS A 705 14.06 16.37 8.95
C LYS A 705 14.39 15.80 7.56
N PRO A 706 14.77 16.61 6.57
CA PRO A 706 15.02 16.12 5.20
C PRO A 706 16.18 15.11 5.14
N GLU A 707 17.18 15.24 6.02
CA GLU A 707 18.39 14.40 6.05
C GLU A 707 18.16 12.99 6.63
N HIS A 708 16.98 12.69 7.17
CA HIS A 708 16.72 11.38 7.74
C HIS A 708 16.43 10.37 6.61
N PRO A 709 17.17 9.24 6.47
CA PRO A 709 16.99 8.31 5.35
C PRO A 709 15.59 7.71 5.26
N ALA A 710 14.94 7.57 6.41
CA ALA A 710 13.55 7.15 6.50
C ALA A 710 12.54 8.30 6.31
N ASN A 711 12.88 9.52 5.89
CA ASN A 711 11.92 10.57 5.52
C ASN A 711 11.78 10.67 4.00
N TYR A 712 10.67 11.19 3.49
CA TYR A 712 10.38 11.21 2.05
C TYR A 712 9.63 12.48 1.67
N THR A 713 9.77 12.90 0.42
CA THR A 713 8.98 13.98 -0.17
C THR A 713 7.53 13.52 -0.32
N GLU A 714 6.57 14.33 0.13
CA GLU A 714 5.17 13.90 0.24
C GLU A 714 4.27 14.74 -0.66
N SER A 715 3.45 14.03 -1.44
CA SER A 715 2.74 14.60 -2.58
C SER A 715 1.55 15.47 -2.20
N SER A 716 0.77 15.04 -1.19
CA SER A 716 -0.44 15.78 -0.81
C SER A 716 -0.12 17.15 -0.23
N SER A 717 0.80 17.22 0.73
CA SER A 717 1.23 18.46 1.38
C SER A 717 1.91 19.41 0.41
N SER A 718 2.80 18.90 -0.45
CA SER A 718 3.42 19.69 -1.53
C SER A 718 2.36 20.36 -2.41
N SER A 719 1.33 19.59 -2.80
CA SER A 719 0.20 20.10 -3.57
C SER A 719 -0.58 21.19 -2.81
N MET A 720 -0.83 21.01 -1.52
CA MET A 720 -1.52 21.98 -0.68
C MET A 720 -0.74 23.29 -0.52
N PHE A 721 0.58 23.22 -0.34
CA PHE A 721 1.44 24.39 -0.22
C PHE A 721 1.51 25.20 -1.52
N VAL A 722 1.61 24.51 -2.65
CA VAL A 722 1.57 25.14 -3.98
C VAL A 722 0.21 25.77 -4.23
N TYR A 723 -0.90 25.08 -3.95
CA TYR A 723 -2.24 25.64 -4.04
C TYR A 723 -2.39 26.92 -3.22
N PHE A 724 -2.01 26.85 -1.94
CA PHE A 724 -2.07 27.98 -1.01
C PHE A 724 -1.32 29.20 -1.55
N MET A 725 -0.04 29.03 -1.89
CA MET A 725 0.79 30.16 -2.33
C MET A 725 0.34 30.70 -3.69
N ALA A 726 -0.04 29.82 -4.64
CA ALA A 726 -0.55 30.23 -5.95
C ALA A 726 -1.83 31.06 -5.82
N LYS A 727 -2.82 30.56 -5.08
CA LYS A 727 -4.09 31.26 -4.84
C LYS A 727 -3.86 32.59 -4.11
N ALA A 728 -3.01 32.59 -3.08
CA ALA A 728 -2.73 33.80 -2.32
C ALA A 728 -2.01 34.88 -3.15
N ILE A 729 -1.17 34.51 -4.13
CA ILE A 729 -0.61 35.47 -5.09
C ILE A 729 -1.69 35.96 -6.07
N ASN A 730 -2.49 35.06 -6.63
CA ASN A 730 -3.57 35.40 -7.57
C ASN A 730 -4.55 36.43 -6.99
N GLU A 731 -4.88 36.28 -5.70
CA GLU A 731 -5.77 37.19 -4.96
C GLU A 731 -5.07 38.42 -4.36
N GLY A 732 -3.74 38.56 -4.57
CA GLY A 732 -2.95 39.70 -4.08
C GLY A 732 -2.71 39.72 -2.56
N TYR A 733 -2.90 38.60 -1.87
CA TYR A 733 -2.60 38.44 -0.45
C TYR A 733 -1.10 38.23 -0.19
N LEU A 734 -0.40 37.59 -1.14
CA LEU A 734 1.06 37.45 -1.15
C LEU A 734 1.67 38.21 -2.34
N SER A 735 2.89 38.73 -2.15
CA SER A 735 3.65 39.38 -3.22
C SER A 735 4.31 38.37 -4.16
N ASP A 736 4.64 38.80 -5.38
CA ASP A 736 5.33 37.99 -6.40
C ASP A 736 6.68 37.38 -5.97
N LYS A 737 7.27 37.78 -4.84
CA LYS A 737 8.52 37.20 -4.32
C LYS A 737 8.44 35.68 -4.08
N TYR A 738 7.24 35.13 -3.92
CA TYR A 738 7.01 33.69 -3.72
C TYR A 738 6.75 32.93 -5.03
N LYS A 739 6.61 33.64 -6.17
CA LYS A 739 6.22 33.05 -7.46
C LYS A 739 7.19 31.95 -7.92
N ASP A 740 8.49 32.17 -7.74
CA ASP A 740 9.51 31.19 -8.12
C ASP A 740 9.40 29.90 -7.30
N ALA A 741 9.11 30.01 -5.99
CA ALA A 741 8.89 28.85 -5.12
C ALA A 741 7.65 28.05 -5.54
N VAL A 742 6.57 28.73 -5.96
CA VAL A 742 5.35 28.09 -6.49
C VAL A 742 5.62 27.36 -7.79
N ILE A 743 6.29 28.02 -8.75
CA ILE A 743 6.61 27.41 -10.05
C ILE A 743 7.53 26.20 -9.86
N LYS A 744 8.55 26.33 -9.02
CA LYS A 744 9.46 25.23 -8.68
C LYS A 744 8.71 24.09 -8.00
N GLY A 745 7.85 24.40 -7.03
CA GLY A 745 7.06 23.39 -6.32
C GLY A 745 6.11 22.63 -7.23
N TYR A 746 5.39 23.31 -8.12
CA TYR A 746 4.50 22.64 -9.07
C TYR A 746 5.26 21.78 -10.08
N GLN A 747 6.39 22.28 -10.59
CA GLN A 747 7.24 21.48 -11.49
C GLN A 747 7.83 20.26 -10.77
N GLY A 748 8.24 20.42 -9.50
CA GLY A 748 8.66 19.33 -8.62
C GLY A 748 7.56 18.29 -8.46
N MET A 749 6.34 18.70 -8.12
CA MET A 749 5.20 17.78 -8.00
C MET A 749 4.98 16.92 -9.27
N VAL A 750 5.11 17.53 -10.45
CA VAL A 750 5.00 16.79 -11.73
C VAL A 750 6.19 15.84 -11.93
N ASN A 751 7.39 16.25 -11.55
CA ASN A 751 8.60 15.44 -11.72
C ASN A 751 8.62 14.24 -10.78
N GLU A 752 8.42 14.49 -9.49
CA GLU A 752 8.52 13.48 -8.43
C GLU A 752 7.29 12.55 -8.41
N PHE A 753 6.08 13.10 -8.46
CA PHE A 753 4.88 12.36 -8.04
C PHE A 753 3.98 11.90 -9.18
N ILE A 754 4.14 12.40 -10.41
CA ILE A 754 3.26 11.99 -11.53
C ILE A 754 3.87 10.83 -12.30
N THR A 755 3.11 9.76 -12.48
CA THR A 755 3.46 8.68 -13.42
C THR A 755 2.47 8.63 -14.57
N PHE A 756 2.98 8.55 -15.80
CA PHE A 756 2.21 8.38 -17.02
C PHE A 756 2.10 6.90 -17.38
N HIS A 757 0.89 6.47 -17.68
CA HIS A 757 0.62 5.09 -18.06
C HIS A 757 0.39 4.92 -19.56
N ALA A 758 0.62 3.71 -20.06
CA ALA A 758 0.52 3.37 -21.47
C ALA A 758 -0.90 3.45 -22.06
N ASP A 759 -1.92 3.55 -21.20
CA ASP A 759 -3.32 3.75 -21.56
C ASP A 759 -3.73 5.23 -21.62
N GLY A 760 -2.79 6.16 -21.35
CA GLY A 760 -2.98 7.60 -21.37
C GLY A 760 -3.48 8.18 -20.04
N SER A 761 -3.73 7.36 -19.02
CA SER A 761 -4.01 7.83 -17.66
C SER A 761 -2.74 8.28 -16.95
N LEU A 762 -2.91 8.93 -15.81
CA LEU A 762 -1.82 9.28 -14.91
C LEU A 762 -2.16 8.91 -13.47
N SER A 763 -1.13 8.64 -12.67
CA SER A 763 -1.23 8.43 -11.23
C SER A 763 -0.44 9.48 -10.45
N LEU A 764 -0.93 9.80 -9.25
CA LEU A 764 -0.22 10.58 -8.25
C LEU A 764 0.38 9.65 -7.20
N LYS A 765 1.70 9.60 -7.09
CA LYS A 765 2.44 8.77 -6.14
C LYS A 765 2.75 9.50 -4.84
N ASP A 766 3.30 8.77 -3.88
CA ASP A 766 3.83 9.28 -2.62
C ASP A 766 2.84 10.06 -1.76
N VAL A 767 1.59 9.59 -1.73
CA VAL A 767 0.56 10.12 -0.86
C VAL A 767 0.58 9.35 0.46
N CYS A 768 0.84 10.03 1.58
CA CYS A 768 0.63 9.39 2.88
C CYS A 768 -0.86 8.99 3.01
N LYS A 769 -1.20 7.73 3.25
CA LYS A 769 -2.60 7.23 3.26
C LYS A 769 -3.43 7.90 4.36
N VAL A 770 -2.89 7.91 5.57
CA VAL A 770 -3.52 8.50 6.76
C VAL A 770 -2.45 8.86 7.79
N ALA A 771 -2.71 9.86 8.63
CA ALA A 771 -2.00 10.03 9.90
C ALA A 771 -2.92 10.73 10.92
N GLY A 772 -2.63 10.60 12.20
CA GLY A 772 -3.42 11.15 13.31
C GLY A 772 -2.72 11.00 14.66
N LEU A 773 -3.38 11.40 15.74
CA LEU A 773 -2.82 11.33 17.10
C LEU A 773 -3.74 10.55 18.05
N GLY A 774 -3.17 9.91 19.07
CA GLY A 774 -3.90 9.13 20.08
C GLY A 774 -4.30 7.72 19.60
N PHE A 775 -4.90 6.92 20.49
CA PHE A 775 -5.27 5.51 20.22
C PHE A 775 -4.10 4.66 19.71
N GLY A 776 -2.94 4.74 20.38
CA GLY A 776 -1.70 4.05 19.98
C GLY A 776 -0.82 4.85 19.01
N ARG A 777 -1.30 5.96 18.46
CA ARG A 777 -0.50 6.92 17.66
C ARG A 777 0.17 7.93 18.58
N ASP A 778 1.48 7.84 18.73
CA ASP A 778 2.28 8.67 19.63
C ASP A 778 2.77 10.00 19.00
N GLY A 779 2.53 10.18 17.70
CA GLY A 779 2.92 11.40 16.99
C GLY A 779 4.43 11.57 16.84
N SER A 780 5.22 10.51 17.01
CA SER A 780 6.68 10.50 16.81
C SER A 780 7.06 10.47 15.34
N PHE A 781 8.32 10.77 15.03
CA PHE A 781 8.88 10.59 13.69
C PHE A 781 8.67 9.15 13.17
N ASP A 782 9.01 8.15 13.98
CA ASP A 782 8.88 6.74 13.60
C ASP A 782 7.44 6.37 13.26
N TYR A 783 6.47 6.95 13.97
CA TYR A 783 5.06 6.79 13.63
C TYR A 783 4.75 7.30 12.23
N TYR A 784 5.09 8.55 11.90
CA TYR A 784 4.77 9.12 10.58
C TYR A 784 5.48 8.41 9.42
N MET A 785 6.63 7.77 9.66
CA MET A 785 7.36 7.02 8.65
C MET A 785 6.81 5.61 8.43
N LYS A 786 6.07 5.09 9.41
CA LYS A 786 5.41 3.78 9.34
C LYS A 786 3.98 3.86 8.81
N GLU A 787 3.45 5.06 8.53
CA GLU A 787 2.16 5.18 7.84
C GLU A 787 2.29 4.76 6.38
N ASP A 788 1.24 4.13 5.85
CA ASP A 788 1.24 3.63 4.48
C ASP A 788 1.42 4.78 3.48
N ILE A 789 2.20 4.53 2.43
CA ILE A 789 2.32 5.41 1.27
C ILE A 789 1.55 4.75 0.13
N VAL A 790 0.60 5.48 -0.45
CA VAL A 790 -0.30 4.98 -1.48
C VAL A 790 -0.29 5.90 -2.70
N ASP A 791 -0.69 5.33 -3.82
CA ASP A 791 -0.95 6.09 -5.04
C ASP A 791 -2.41 6.51 -5.08
N ASN A 792 -2.67 7.68 -5.66
CA ASN A 792 -3.99 8.18 -5.99
C ASN A 792 -4.95 8.37 -4.79
N GLY A 793 -4.42 8.44 -3.57
CA GLY A 793 -5.21 8.78 -2.39
C GLY A 793 -5.94 10.11 -2.62
N PRO A 794 -7.28 10.21 -2.40
CA PRO A 794 -8.05 11.43 -2.67
C PRO A 794 -7.54 12.68 -1.91
N HIS A 795 -6.87 12.45 -0.77
CA HIS A 795 -6.17 13.44 0.03
C HIS A 795 -5.05 14.17 -0.72
N GLY A 796 -4.40 13.51 -1.69
CA GLY A 796 -3.37 14.09 -2.55
C GLY A 796 -3.92 14.53 -3.91
N VAL A 797 -4.80 13.72 -4.51
CA VAL A 797 -5.33 14.00 -5.85
C VAL A 797 -6.15 15.29 -5.90
N GLY A 798 -7.02 15.52 -4.90
CA GLY A 798 -7.79 16.76 -4.82
C GLY A 798 -6.90 18.01 -4.79
N PRO A 799 -5.96 18.13 -3.84
CA PRO A 799 -5.02 19.23 -3.79
C PRO A 799 -4.14 19.38 -5.03
N PHE A 800 -3.68 18.28 -5.65
CA PHE A 800 -2.90 18.34 -6.90
C PHE A 800 -3.69 19.02 -8.02
N ILE A 801 -4.95 18.61 -8.21
CA ILE A 801 -5.85 19.20 -9.18
C ILE A 801 -6.07 20.69 -8.90
N LEU A 802 -6.35 21.05 -7.64
CA LEU A 802 -6.56 22.43 -7.20
C LEU A 802 -5.32 23.30 -7.46
N ALA A 803 -4.13 22.79 -7.13
CA ALA A 803 -2.86 23.47 -7.37
C ALA A 803 -2.66 23.77 -8.86
N GLY A 804 -2.93 22.80 -9.74
CA GLY A 804 -2.77 23.00 -11.20
C GLY A 804 -3.71 24.06 -11.77
N VAL A 805 -4.94 24.15 -11.25
CA VAL A 805 -5.90 25.21 -11.62
C VAL A 805 -5.38 26.59 -11.20
N GLU A 806 -4.88 26.74 -9.97
CA GLU A 806 -4.37 28.03 -9.47
C GLU A 806 -3.04 28.44 -10.11
N VAL A 807 -2.14 27.48 -10.36
CA VAL A 807 -0.89 27.73 -11.09
C VAL A 807 -1.18 28.14 -12.53
N SER A 808 -2.19 27.55 -13.18
CA SER A 808 -2.63 27.99 -14.51
C SER A 808 -3.07 29.45 -14.52
N LYS A 809 -3.79 29.91 -13.48
CA LYS A 809 -4.18 31.32 -13.33
C LYS A 809 -2.97 32.22 -13.10
N LEU A 810 -2.02 31.81 -12.27
CA LEU A 810 -0.81 32.57 -11.92
C LEU A 810 0.14 32.80 -13.11
N LEU A 811 0.09 31.89 -14.09
CA LEU A 811 0.92 31.93 -15.29
C LEU A 811 0.28 32.69 -16.46
N LYS A 812 -0.98 33.12 -16.33
CA LYS A 812 -1.68 34.01 -17.29
C LYS A 812 -1.43 35.46 -16.94
#